data_AF-A0A8J7U3V8-F1
#
_entry.id   AF-A0A8J7U3V8-F1
#
_cell.length_a   1.000
_cell.length_b   1.000
_cell.length_c   1.000
_cell.angle_alpha   90.00
_cell.angle_beta   90.00
_cell.angle_gamma   90.00
#
_symmetry.space_group_name_H-M   'P 1'
#
loop_
_entity.id
_entity.type
_entity.pdbx_description
1 polymer ?
#
loop_
_entity_poly.entity_id
_entity_poly.type
_entity_poly.pdbx_seq_one_letter_code
_entity_poly.pdbx_strand_id
1 'polypeptide(L)'
;MGRWIWVFLLMQSVWAATDLVIPWATNNAEFRSTIVVNNLNTQTVTVSLQSTRPDGESHQVTLSLEPLSQAVLDPRDAFPTLGDGPGQAVRIQSEQDGIRAGFVVRGTASGSGDSPGQTNAIAASVASRILLFAYTPSTADQFSAPVVVNGNSETATVTFYAYQNGSRFQADPVTVAPGFTPYTTLVRGLFPNLQGDLFLVAESDLPLIGSVFIFNSQREPAMAAAEPLSTVPNPQAKADLVFRNGLVYAATNHQAVAVLDGKIAFLGSDADVAGWIGPNTRVIDLAGKMLLPGFIDNHNHVGEGGEVGCFPERGMTLAAQARVLTDCAGTLNDGQWVIGYGGDFLLEAEAMETDRFPLEVLDAIFPNNPAIIMDYTSHAMFVNSRALAAVGFDANTPHPAGGIIMKDEEGNPTGILMDNAGDVVMEAAVNSLAGRFDLFYQGILNGLAIASENGITTIGDGRTYWRRGMFEAWQSVEKNGDLSARVSLRPWIYPELNRDEQRPFLRTAFQNDINQLLIVNQVKMYIDGIAEYGTCRVIQPFVSTYFPGFPNGLNYINDAAMVTWLRELQSLGYGAHIHAIGDLGIREAMNAIEVVRGEGSALKYNLTHLTIMDPAEVPRFAALNVDADIQVAHASFSHQERASGLDEILGAQRTAEVLFHPVKELSAAGANVVLSSDWTVNPVSPMIAISYTVEEGSLTLRQAINAYTINAAKALGLDGITGSLEVGKSADFAIMGADLTQLSPAQIREAKVAMTVLQGRIVHQ
;
A
#
# COMPACT_ATOMS: atom_id res chain seq x y z
N MET A 1 29.49 -22.25 27.15
CA MET A 1 29.42 -21.62 28.50
C MET A 1 29.35 -20.09 28.44
N GLY A 2 30.10 -19.38 27.58
CA GLY A 2 30.06 -17.91 27.51
C GLY A 2 28.69 -17.27 27.24
N ARG A 3 27.86 -17.81 26.33
CA ARG A 3 26.49 -17.30 26.07
C ARG A 3 25.51 -17.44 27.26
N TRP A 4 25.71 -18.44 28.12
CA TRP A 4 24.86 -18.64 29.30
C TRP A 4 25.20 -17.66 30.43
N ILE A 5 26.48 -17.28 30.56
CA ILE A 5 26.92 -16.24 31.49
C ILE A 5 26.27 -14.89 31.13
N TRP A 6 26.08 -14.60 29.84
CA TRP A 6 25.37 -13.39 29.38
C TRP A 6 23.88 -13.38 29.71
N VAL A 7 23.17 -14.50 29.57
CA VAL A 7 21.74 -14.62 29.97
C VAL A 7 21.60 -14.46 31.49
N PHE A 8 22.50 -15.02 32.27
CA PHE A 8 22.50 -14.88 33.73
C PHE A 8 22.87 -13.47 34.21
N LEU A 9 23.78 -12.77 33.53
CA LEU A 9 24.10 -11.36 33.78
C LEU A 9 22.93 -10.43 33.36
N LEU A 10 22.22 -10.76 32.27
CA LEU A 10 20.96 -10.10 31.87
C LEU A 10 19.92 -10.19 32.99
N MET A 11 19.79 -11.38 33.61
CA MET A 11 18.88 -11.63 34.71
C MET A 11 19.32 -10.93 36.02
N GLN A 12 20.62 -10.72 36.26
CA GLN A 12 21.09 -9.91 37.39
C GLN A 12 20.63 -8.45 37.30
N SER A 13 20.61 -7.85 36.11
CA SER A 13 20.31 -6.42 35.91
C SER A 13 18.82 -6.08 35.82
N VAL A 14 17.99 -6.98 35.28
CA VAL A 14 16.55 -6.72 35.08
C VAL A 14 15.74 -6.81 36.38
N TRP A 15 16.18 -7.61 37.36
CA TRP A 15 15.34 -8.00 38.51
C TRP A 15 15.74 -7.37 39.84
N ALA A 16 16.88 -6.68 39.90
CA ALA A 16 17.27 -5.91 41.09
C ALA A 16 16.52 -4.57 41.23
N ALA A 17 15.73 -4.16 40.21
CA ALA A 17 15.20 -2.80 40.09
C ALA A 17 13.69 -2.68 39.79
N THR A 18 12.91 -3.77 39.87
CA THR A 18 11.49 -3.75 39.47
C THR A 18 10.53 -4.02 40.63
N ASP A 19 9.72 -3.01 40.97
CA ASP A 19 8.38 -3.24 41.52
C ASP A 19 7.46 -3.59 40.35
N LEU A 20 6.91 -4.81 40.35
CA LEU A 20 6.02 -5.28 39.28
C LEU A 20 4.58 -5.30 39.80
N VAL A 21 3.68 -4.53 39.20
CA VAL A 21 2.24 -4.60 39.50
C VAL A 21 1.62 -5.68 38.61
N ILE A 22 1.20 -6.81 39.19
CA ILE A 22 0.55 -7.91 38.46
C ILE A 22 -0.96 -7.88 38.75
N PRO A 23 -1.82 -7.58 37.77
CA PRO A 23 -3.27 -7.70 37.94
C PRO A 23 -3.65 -9.18 38.03
N TRP A 24 -4.31 -9.58 39.12
CA TRP A 24 -4.88 -10.92 39.25
C TRP A 24 -6.24 -11.00 38.56
N ALA A 25 -6.37 -11.91 37.61
CA ALA A 25 -7.67 -12.30 37.08
C ALA A 25 -8.41 -13.09 38.17
N THR A 26 -9.19 -12.39 39.01
CA THR A 26 -10.52 -12.83 39.49
C THR A 26 -11.19 -11.87 40.48
N ASN A 27 -10.56 -10.83 41.00
CA ASN A 27 -11.24 -9.76 41.74
C ASN A 27 -10.39 -8.49 41.70
N ASN A 28 -10.98 -7.33 41.37
CA ASN A 28 -10.33 -6.02 41.22
C ASN A 28 -9.67 -5.49 42.52
N ALA A 29 -8.62 -6.15 43.01
CA ALA A 29 -7.75 -5.67 44.07
C ALA A 29 -6.34 -5.46 43.52
N GLU A 30 -5.79 -4.27 43.72
CA GLU A 30 -4.40 -3.95 43.38
C GLU A 30 -3.46 -4.63 44.38
N PHE A 31 -2.50 -5.41 43.87
CA PHE A 31 -1.44 -6.00 44.66
C PHE A 31 -0.12 -5.29 44.36
N ARG A 32 0.69 -5.04 45.39
CA ARG A 32 2.12 -4.73 45.20
C ARG A 32 2.89 -6.04 45.27
N SER A 33 3.58 -6.37 44.18
CA SER A 33 4.46 -7.55 44.14
C SER A 33 5.92 -7.13 43.98
N THR A 34 6.76 -7.63 44.88
CA THR A 34 8.21 -7.42 44.83
C THR A 34 8.86 -8.77 44.56
N ILE A 35 9.80 -8.78 43.62
CA ILE A 35 10.50 -9.99 43.21
C ILE A 35 11.93 -9.92 43.74
N VAL A 36 12.32 -10.93 44.50
CA VAL A 36 13.62 -11.01 45.17
C VAL A 36 14.38 -12.21 44.65
N VAL A 37 15.55 -11.99 44.06
CA VAL A 37 16.44 -13.09 43.66
C VAL A 37 17.25 -13.54 44.87
N ASN A 38 16.97 -14.74 45.37
CA ASN A 38 17.53 -15.22 46.64
C ASN A 38 18.90 -15.89 46.49
N ASN A 39 19.17 -16.53 45.34
CA ASN A 39 20.43 -17.20 45.07
C ASN A 39 20.70 -17.31 43.56
N LEU A 40 21.95 -17.07 43.16
CA LEU A 40 22.42 -17.08 41.77
C LEU A 40 23.76 -17.81 41.72
N ASN A 41 23.75 -19.05 41.22
CA ASN A 41 24.97 -19.75 40.87
C ASN A 41 24.83 -20.42 39.50
N THR A 42 25.93 -20.95 38.96
CA THR A 42 25.96 -21.53 37.60
C THR A 42 25.09 -22.78 37.43
N GLN A 43 24.47 -23.29 38.50
CA GLN A 43 23.70 -24.53 38.53
C GLN A 43 22.21 -24.32 38.89
N THR A 44 21.85 -23.23 39.58
CA THR A 44 20.47 -22.98 40.00
C THR A 44 20.20 -21.47 40.19
N VAL A 45 19.03 -21.00 39.76
CA VAL A 45 18.51 -19.66 40.10
C VAL A 45 17.31 -19.81 41.01
N THR A 46 17.29 -19.14 42.15
CA THR A 46 16.12 -19.13 43.05
C THR A 46 15.54 -17.72 43.17
N VAL A 47 14.24 -17.58 42.92
CA VAL A 47 13.51 -16.30 42.93
C VAL A 47 12.31 -16.41 43.87
N SER A 48 12.15 -15.48 44.81
CA SER A 48 10.92 -15.30 45.57
C SER A 48 10.08 -14.15 45.01
N LEU A 49 8.78 -14.32 44.96
CA LEU A 49 7.80 -13.30 44.68
C LEU A 49 6.99 -13.08 45.96
N GLN A 50 7.04 -11.88 46.51
CA GLN A 50 6.23 -11.49 47.65
C GLN A 50 5.14 -10.55 47.18
N SER A 51 3.89 -10.91 47.42
CA SER A 51 2.73 -10.08 47.08
C SER A 51 2.01 -9.68 48.36
N THR A 52 1.78 -8.39 48.54
CA THR A 52 1.11 -7.84 49.72
C THR A 52 -0.19 -7.15 49.30
N ARG A 53 -1.29 -7.52 49.97
CA ARG A 53 -2.59 -6.89 49.81
C ARG A 53 -2.63 -5.52 50.49
N PRO A 54 -3.53 -4.62 50.08
CA PRO A 54 -3.73 -3.32 50.74
C PRO A 54 -4.10 -3.43 52.23
N ASP A 55 -4.66 -4.56 52.67
CA ASP A 55 -5.01 -4.84 54.07
C ASP A 55 -3.83 -5.39 54.91
N GLY A 56 -2.65 -5.56 54.32
CA GLY A 56 -1.42 -5.99 54.98
C GLY A 56 -1.12 -7.49 54.91
N GLU A 57 -2.00 -8.31 54.35
CA GLU A 57 -1.75 -9.75 54.18
C GLU A 57 -0.70 -10.00 53.08
N SER A 58 0.32 -10.83 53.36
CA SER A 58 1.45 -11.07 52.45
C SER A 58 1.62 -12.55 52.11
N HIS A 59 1.82 -12.85 50.82
CA HIS A 59 2.06 -14.19 50.29
C HIS A 59 3.44 -14.24 49.64
N GLN A 60 4.21 -15.30 49.89
CA GLN A 60 5.52 -15.48 49.29
C GLN A 60 5.59 -16.80 48.51
N VAL A 61 5.97 -16.72 47.24
CA VAL A 61 6.20 -17.87 46.35
C VAL A 61 7.67 -17.91 45.98
N THR A 62 8.35 -19.03 46.19
CA THR A 62 9.75 -19.21 45.82
C THR A 62 9.89 -20.25 44.71
N LEU A 63 10.56 -19.88 43.63
CA LEU A 63 10.81 -20.70 42.44
C LEU A 63 12.30 -20.99 42.33
N SER A 64 12.68 -22.24 42.06
CA SER A 64 14.05 -22.61 41.68
C SER A 64 14.08 -23.13 40.24
N LEU A 65 15.02 -22.60 39.45
CA LEU A 65 15.23 -22.91 38.04
C LEU A 65 16.56 -23.65 37.88
N GLU A 66 16.49 -24.90 37.39
CA GLU A 66 17.66 -25.75 37.13
C GLU A 66 17.76 -26.04 35.62
N PRO A 67 18.90 -25.77 34.95
CA PRO A 67 19.08 -26.06 33.54
C PRO A 67 19.23 -27.58 33.30
N LEU A 68 18.55 -28.11 32.27
CA LEU A 68 18.68 -29.51 31.85
C LEU A 68 19.91 -29.71 30.97
N SER A 69 20.62 -30.82 31.16
CA SER A 69 21.72 -31.20 30.26
C SER A 69 21.18 -31.63 28.88
N GLN A 70 21.94 -31.35 27.82
CA GLN A 70 21.55 -31.63 26.41
C GLN A 70 21.18 -33.11 26.14
N ALA A 71 21.62 -34.05 26.97
CA ALA A 71 21.43 -35.49 26.76
C ALA A 71 19.99 -35.99 27.00
N VAL A 72 19.08 -35.14 27.50
CA VAL A 72 17.75 -35.57 27.96
C VAL A 72 16.60 -34.97 27.12
N LEU A 73 16.87 -34.64 25.85
CA LEU A 73 15.96 -33.96 24.92
C LEU A 73 15.60 -34.90 23.72
N ASP A 74 14.97 -36.07 23.98
CA ASP A 74 14.39 -36.94 22.93
C ASP A 74 12.95 -36.45 22.58
N PRO A 75 12.62 -36.22 21.30
CA PRO A 75 11.32 -35.69 20.86
C PRO A 75 10.12 -36.64 21.03
N ARG A 76 10.31 -37.87 21.51
CA ARG A 76 9.21 -38.86 21.68
C ARG A 76 8.61 -38.92 23.08
N ASP A 77 9.14 -38.20 24.05
CA ASP A 77 8.56 -38.15 25.39
C ASP A 77 7.43 -37.10 25.45
N ALA A 78 6.18 -37.57 25.60
CA ALA A 78 5.01 -36.71 25.77
C ALA A 78 5.15 -35.79 27.00
N PHE A 79 4.65 -34.56 26.89
CA PHE A 79 4.58 -33.61 28.00
C PHE A 79 3.85 -34.24 29.20
N PRO A 80 4.47 -34.34 30.40
CA PRO A 80 3.72 -34.76 31.56
C PRO A 80 2.70 -33.67 31.92
N THR A 81 1.43 -34.03 31.96
CA THR A 81 0.37 -33.21 32.56
C THR A 81 0.67 -32.95 34.03
N LEU A 82 0.46 -31.71 34.47
CA LEU A 82 0.58 -31.25 35.86
C LEU A 82 -0.16 -32.22 36.81
N GLY A 83 0.53 -32.74 37.83
CA GLY A 83 -0.10 -33.46 38.94
C GLY A 83 -0.22 -32.57 40.17
N ASP A 84 -1.29 -32.73 40.94
CA ASP A 84 -1.69 -31.84 42.05
C ASP A 84 -0.87 -32.00 43.37
N GLY A 85 0.45 -32.23 43.28
CA GLY A 85 1.32 -32.40 44.45
C GLY A 85 2.29 -31.22 44.69
N PRO A 86 2.59 -30.82 45.94
CA PRO A 86 3.58 -29.78 46.24
C PRO A 86 5.00 -30.24 45.87
N GLY A 87 5.74 -29.39 45.12
CA GLY A 87 7.14 -29.62 44.74
C GLY A 87 7.39 -30.22 43.34
N GLN A 88 6.44 -30.15 42.41
CA GLN A 88 6.63 -30.72 41.07
C GLN A 88 7.51 -29.86 40.15
N ALA A 89 8.27 -30.57 39.30
CA ALA A 89 9.20 -30.07 38.30
C ALA A 89 8.48 -29.87 36.95
N VAL A 90 8.37 -28.63 36.45
CA VAL A 90 7.88 -28.40 35.08
C VAL A 90 9.05 -28.46 34.11
N ARG A 91 8.98 -29.38 33.14
CA ARG A 91 9.97 -29.54 32.06
C ARG A 91 9.46 -28.84 30.81
N ILE A 92 10.21 -27.84 30.34
CA ILE A 92 9.84 -27.04 29.16
C ILE A 92 10.96 -27.16 28.13
N GLN A 93 10.64 -27.44 26.87
CA GLN A 93 11.59 -27.49 25.75
C GLN A 93 11.17 -26.53 24.64
N SER A 94 12.14 -25.89 23.97
CA SER A 94 11.95 -25.08 22.77
C SER A 94 13.06 -25.41 21.76
N GLU A 95 12.74 -25.41 20.46
CA GLU A 95 13.65 -25.68 19.36
C GLU A 95 13.61 -24.53 18.34
N GLN A 96 14.69 -23.77 18.22
CA GLN A 96 14.89 -22.71 17.22
C GLN A 96 16.38 -22.53 16.92
N ASP A 97 16.75 -22.31 15.65
CA ASP A 97 18.13 -22.21 15.15
C ASP A 97 19.07 -23.37 15.57
N GLY A 98 18.51 -24.58 15.73
CA GLY A 98 19.24 -25.79 16.10
C GLY A 98 19.73 -25.82 17.56
N ILE A 99 19.33 -24.87 18.41
CA ILE A 99 19.65 -24.84 19.85
C ILE A 99 18.43 -25.29 20.64
N ARG A 100 18.54 -26.41 21.36
CA ARG A 100 17.51 -26.88 22.31
C ARG A 100 17.92 -26.56 23.74
N ALA A 101 17.02 -25.92 24.48
CA ALA A 101 17.19 -25.64 25.92
C ALA A 101 16.00 -26.21 26.70
N GLY A 102 16.25 -26.67 27.92
CA GLY A 102 15.18 -27.02 28.84
C GLY A 102 15.51 -26.71 30.29
N PHE A 103 14.48 -26.48 31.09
CA PHE A 103 14.59 -26.15 32.51
C PHE A 103 13.67 -27.04 33.34
N VAL A 104 14.03 -27.21 34.61
CA VAL A 104 13.16 -27.73 35.67
C VAL A 104 12.81 -26.57 36.59
N VAL A 105 11.52 -26.27 36.70
CA VAL A 105 10.99 -25.28 37.65
C VAL A 105 10.42 -25.99 38.86
N ARG A 106 10.92 -25.69 40.07
CA ARG A 106 10.35 -26.17 41.34
C ARG A 106 9.82 -25.00 42.16
N GLY A 107 8.56 -25.06 42.58
CA GLY A 107 7.93 -23.99 43.37
C GLY A 107 7.56 -24.43 44.80
N THR A 108 7.71 -23.52 45.76
CA THR A 108 7.11 -23.59 47.11
C THR A 108 6.41 -22.27 47.42
N ALA A 109 5.22 -22.30 48.03
CA ALA A 109 4.57 -21.08 48.53
C ALA A 109 4.24 -21.20 50.01
N SER A 110 4.26 -20.06 50.68
CA SER A 110 3.83 -19.92 52.08
C SER A 110 2.94 -18.69 52.23
N GLY A 111 1.74 -18.93 52.76
CA GLY A 111 0.70 -17.93 53.08
C GLY A 111 -0.48 -18.63 53.75
N SER A 112 -1.15 -17.98 54.69
CA SER A 112 -2.33 -18.56 55.36
C SER A 112 -3.53 -18.55 54.42
N GLY A 113 -4.02 -19.73 54.01
CA GLY A 113 -5.35 -19.88 53.41
C GLY A 113 -5.40 -20.26 51.91
N ASP A 114 -4.28 -20.39 51.22
CA ASP A 114 -4.29 -20.72 49.79
C ASP A 114 -4.32 -22.23 49.51
N SER A 115 -5.13 -22.64 48.54
CA SER A 115 -5.15 -24.03 48.06
C SER A 115 -3.89 -24.34 47.22
N PRO A 116 -3.32 -25.56 47.27
CA PRO A 116 -2.15 -25.94 46.47
C PRO A 116 -2.30 -25.68 44.96
N GLY A 117 -3.53 -25.73 44.43
CA GLY A 117 -3.81 -25.47 43.01
C GLY A 117 -3.59 -24.00 42.58
N GLN A 118 -3.90 -23.03 43.45
CA GLN A 118 -3.67 -21.61 43.16
C GLN A 118 -2.17 -21.29 43.14
N THR A 119 -1.41 -21.88 44.07
CA THR A 119 0.06 -21.75 44.12
C THR A 119 0.72 -22.23 42.82
N ASN A 120 0.28 -23.36 42.28
CA ASN A 120 0.84 -23.95 41.06
C ASN A 120 0.50 -23.14 39.81
N ALA A 121 -0.71 -22.56 39.73
CA ALA A 121 -1.12 -21.68 38.63
C ALA A 121 -0.28 -20.39 38.59
N ILE A 122 0.04 -19.82 39.76
CA ILE A 122 0.92 -18.64 39.87
C ILE A 122 2.32 -18.98 39.38
N ALA A 123 2.89 -20.09 39.87
CA ALA A 123 4.23 -20.53 39.47
C ALA A 123 4.34 -20.77 37.96
N ALA A 124 3.33 -21.38 37.34
CA ALA A 124 3.29 -21.63 35.90
C ALA A 124 3.11 -20.34 35.06
N SER A 125 2.29 -19.39 35.52
CA SER A 125 2.10 -18.09 34.85
C SER A 125 3.37 -17.23 34.91
N VAL A 126 4.05 -17.22 36.05
CA VAL A 126 5.31 -16.49 36.22
C VAL A 126 6.43 -17.13 35.38
N ALA A 127 6.55 -18.47 35.41
CA ALA A 127 7.57 -19.18 34.62
C ALA A 127 7.38 -19.01 33.10
N SER A 128 6.13 -19.02 32.60
CA SER A 128 5.85 -18.81 31.17
C SER A 128 6.17 -17.39 30.70
N ARG A 129 5.93 -16.38 31.55
CA ARG A 129 6.28 -14.98 31.25
C ARG A 129 7.78 -14.70 31.33
N ILE A 130 8.50 -15.37 32.24
CA ILE A 130 9.97 -15.33 32.31
C ILE A 130 10.59 -15.88 31.01
N LEU A 131 10.02 -16.95 30.44
CA LEU A 131 10.48 -17.53 29.17
C LEU A 131 10.19 -16.64 27.96
N LEU A 132 9.04 -15.97 27.94
CA LEU A 132 8.69 -15.00 26.89
C LEU A 132 9.70 -13.84 26.81
N PHE A 133 10.25 -13.45 27.96
CA PHE A 133 11.23 -12.35 28.07
C PHE A 133 12.67 -12.79 27.80
N ALA A 134 13.01 -14.06 28.03
CA ALA A 134 14.38 -14.55 27.92
C ALA A 134 14.77 -15.08 26.52
N TYR A 135 13.80 -15.29 25.62
CA TYR A 135 14.04 -15.96 24.31
C TYR A 135 13.39 -15.26 23.10
N THR A 136 12.98 -14.00 23.21
CA THR A 136 12.60 -13.19 22.04
C THR A 136 13.86 -12.77 21.26
N PRO A 137 13.84 -12.85 19.91
CA PRO A 137 15.04 -12.74 19.10
C PRO A 137 15.66 -11.34 19.11
N SER A 138 16.99 -11.27 19.02
CA SER A 138 17.79 -10.07 18.76
C SER A 138 17.69 -9.57 17.30
N THR A 139 16.57 -9.86 16.62
CA THR A 139 16.25 -9.44 15.24
C THR A 139 14.94 -8.67 15.15
N ALA A 140 14.32 -8.35 16.28
CA ALA A 140 13.24 -7.35 16.33
C ALA A 140 13.88 -5.97 16.49
N ASP A 141 14.08 -5.27 15.37
CA ASP A 141 14.13 -3.81 15.41
C ASP A 141 12.78 -3.34 15.94
N GLN A 142 12.83 -2.57 17.04
CA GLN A 142 11.70 -1.91 17.73
C GLN A 142 10.84 -2.79 18.66
N PHE A 143 11.30 -2.97 19.90
CA PHE A 143 10.39 -2.92 21.05
C PHE A 143 10.38 -1.50 21.63
N SER A 144 9.45 -0.67 21.17
CA SER A 144 9.04 0.54 21.89
C SER A 144 7.90 0.18 22.82
N ALA A 145 8.21 -0.27 24.04
CA ALA A 145 7.22 -0.24 25.11
C ALA A 145 7.02 1.24 25.49
N PRO A 146 5.80 1.81 25.39
CA PRO A 146 5.58 3.19 25.77
C PRO A 146 5.82 3.37 27.27
N VAL A 147 6.64 4.35 27.63
CA VAL A 147 6.76 4.83 29.01
C VAL A 147 5.47 5.59 29.33
N VAL A 148 4.43 4.90 29.78
CA VAL A 148 3.20 5.58 30.20
C VAL A 148 3.41 6.08 31.63
N VAL A 149 3.71 7.37 31.75
CA VAL A 149 3.60 8.10 33.03
C VAL A 149 2.11 8.16 33.38
N ASN A 150 1.70 7.37 34.37
CA ASN A 150 0.30 7.33 34.79
C ASN A 150 0.05 8.46 35.79
N GLY A 151 -0.45 9.60 35.31
CA GLY A 151 -0.72 10.76 36.14
C GLY A 151 -1.62 11.78 35.46
N ASN A 152 -2.68 12.19 36.13
CA ASN A 152 -3.54 13.29 35.71
C ASN A 152 -2.73 14.60 35.79
N SER A 153 -2.21 15.07 34.65
CA SER A 153 -1.65 16.42 34.40
C SER A 153 -0.24 16.80 34.91
N GLU A 154 0.59 15.88 35.42
CA GLU A 154 1.95 16.21 35.91
C GLU A 154 3.08 15.71 34.98
N THR A 155 4.13 16.51 34.80
CA THR A 155 5.37 16.14 34.10
C THR A 155 6.25 15.25 34.99
N ALA A 156 6.86 14.19 34.46
CA ALA A 156 7.78 13.32 35.20
C ALA A 156 9.25 13.67 34.94
N THR A 157 10.10 13.47 35.93
CA THR A 157 11.55 13.53 35.76
C THR A 157 12.09 12.14 35.51
N VAL A 158 12.61 11.88 34.31
CA VAL A 158 13.12 10.57 33.89
C VAL A 158 14.63 10.59 33.79
N THR A 159 15.30 9.66 34.46
CA THR A 159 16.75 9.43 34.33
C THR A 159 16.99 8.17 33.53
N PHE A 160 17.78 8.27 32.47
CA PHE A 160 18.15 7.13 31.64
C PHE A 160 19.53 6.58 32.03
N TYR A 161 19.68 5.26 31.97
CA TYR A 161 20.92 4.55 32.19
C TYR A 161 21.23 3.63 31.03
N ALA A 162 22.48 3.61 30.57
CA ALA A 162 22.98 2.64 29.61
C ALA A 162 23.90 1.63 30.29
N TYR A 163 23.80 0.36 29.91
CA TYR A 163 24.72 -0.69 30.33
C TYR A 163 25.43 -1.26 29.11
N GLN A 164 26.76 -1.24 29.17
CA GLN A 164 27.61 -1.80 28.13
C GLN A 164 28.80 -2.50 28.77
N ASN A 165 29.07 -3.74 28.36
CA ASN A 165 30.20 -4.54 28.86
C ASN A 165 30.31 -4.59 30.39
N GLY A 166 29.17 -4.65 31.10
CA GLY A 166 29.10 -4.70 32.56
C GLY A 166 29.29 -3.35 33.29
N SER A 167 29.43 -2.25 32.55
CA SER A 167 29.52 -0.89 33.11
C SER A 167 28.19 -0.15 32.96
N ARG A 168 27.79 0.61 33.99
CA ARG A 168 26.60 1.48 34.01
C ARG A 168 27.00 2.93 33.69
N PHE A 169 26.29 3.56 32.78
CA PHE A 169 26.42 4.96 32.39
C PHE A 169 25.08 5.65 32.65
N GLN A 170 25.10 6.85 33.22
CA GLN A 170 23.90 7.62 33.56
C GLN A 170 23.86 8.86 32.67
N ALA A 171 22.70 9.15 32.09
CA ALA A 171 22.42 10.42 31.40
C ALA A 171 21.89 11.46 32.39
N ASP A 172 21.97 12.74 32.00
CA ASP A 172 21.32 13.81 32.74
C ASP A 172 19.79 13.57 32.75
N PRO A 173 19.11 13.81 33.89
CA PRO A 173 17.66 13.66 33.97
C PRO A 173 16.91 14.56 32.98
N VAL A 174 15.85 14.04 32.37
CA VAL A 174 15.02 14.74 31.39
C VAL A 174 13.59 14.85 31.91
N THR A 175 13.00 16.04 31.85
CA THR A 175 11.58 16.23 32.18
C THR A 175 10.70 15.87 30.98
N VAL A 176 9.74 14.97 31.16
CA VAL A 176 8.86 14.47 30.10
C VAL A 176 7.38 14.77 30.40
N ALA A 177 6.62 15.06 29.36
CA ALA A 177 5.18 15.29 29.46
C ALA A 177 4.39 13.96 29.57
N PRO A 178 3.15 13.97 30.09
CA PRO A 178 2.28 12.79 30.09
C PRO A 178 2.13 12.17 28.69
N GLY A 179 2.20 10.85 28.58
CA GLY A 179 2.09 10.13 27.31
C GLY A 179 3.34 10.14 26.43
N PHE A 180 4.47 10.68 26.92
CA PHE A 180 5.74 10.70 26.19
C PHE A 180 6.25 9.28 25.88
N THR A 181 6.47 8.99 24.60
CA THR A 181 7.08 7.75 24.12
C THR A 181 8.45 8.06 23.54
N PRO A 182 9.56 7.64 24.18
CA PRO A 182 10.88 7.95 23.66
C PRO A 182 11.17 7.16 22.37
N TYR A 183 11.56 7.87 21.30
CA TYR A 183 12.09 7.25 20.08
C TYR A 183 13.55 6.84 20.26
N THR A 184 13.97 5.77 19.56
CA THR A 184 15.29 5.14 19.64
C THR A 184 16.46 6.10 19.41
N THR A 185 16.30 7.03 18.45
CA THR A 185 17.30 8.06 18.12
C THR A 185 17.53 9.06 19.25
N LEU A 186 16.46 9.41 19.98
CA LEU A 186 16.51 10.39 21.08
C LEU A 186 17.29 9.83 22.28
N VAL A 187 17.00 8.60 22.69
CA VAL A 187 17.65 7.98 23.87
C VAL A 187 19.11 7.64 23.57
N ARG A 188 19.46 7.25 22.34
CA ARG A 188 20.86 7.05 21.94
C ARG A 188 21.64 8.36 21.95
N GLY A 189 21.00 9.48 21.61
CA GLY A 189 21.59 10.82 21.69
C GLY A 189 22.03 11.22 23.10
N LEU A 190 21.47 10.60 24.15
CA LEU A 190 21.90 10.81 25.55
C LEU A 190 23.24 10.14 25.88
N PHE A 191 23.70 9.18 25.05
CA PHE A 191 24.95 8.45 25.24
C PHE A 191 25.83 8.48 23.97
N PRO A 192 26.21 9.67 23.48
CA PRO A 192 26.84 9.82 22.16
C PRO A 192 28.22 9.13 22.04
N ASN A 193 28.85 8.83 23.19
CA ASN A 193 30.17 8.22 23.26
C ASN A 193 30.14 6.68 23.37
N LEU A 194 28.96 6.06 23.49
CA LEU A 194 28.83 4.61 23.57
C LEU A 194 28.49 4.01 22.19
N GLN A 195 29.25 3.01 21.77
CA GLN A 195 29.10 2.35 20.46
C GLN A 195 28.86 0.85 20.61
N GLY A 196 28.02 0.25 19.76
CA GLY A 196 27.66 -1.18 19.83
C GLY A 196 26.38 -1.42 20.64
N ASP A 197 26.19 -2.67 21.10
CA ASP A 197 24.98 -3.07 21.82
C ASP A 197 24.88 -2.34 23.17
N LEU A 198 23.70 -1.78 23.43
CA LEU A 198 23.39 -1.02 24.64
C LEU A 198 22.08 -1.54 25.27
N PHE A 199 22.11 -1.69 26.58
CA PHE A 199 20.91 -1.94 27.39
C PHE A 199 20.51 -0.65 28.07
N LEU A 200 19.31 -0.14 27.81
CA LEU A 200 18.84 1.12 28.37
C LEU A 200 17.75 0.88 29.42
N VAL A 201 17.85 1.57 30.54
CA VAL A 201 16.88 1.54 31.65
C VAL A 201 16.43 2.97 31.94
N ALA A 202 15.13 3.16 32.17
CA ALA A 202 14.56 4.45 32.57
C ALA A 202 14.03 4.36 34.01
N GLU A 203 14.43 5.29 34.86
CA GLU A 203 13.88 5.50 36.19
C GLU A 203 13.11 6.83 36.21
N SER A 204 11.99 6.89 36.91
CA SER A 204 11.11 8.06 36.98
C SER A 204 10.66 8.28 38.42
N ASP A 205 10.40 9.54 38.77
CA ASP A 205 9.75 9.94 40.04
C ASP A 205 8.27 9.55 40.11
N LEU A 206 7.64 9.23 38.98
CA LEU A 206 6.28 8.67 38.86
C LEU A 206 6.28 7.21 38.34
N PRO A 207 5.27 6.38 38.66
CA PRO A 207 5.19 4.98 38.22
C PRO A 207 5.21 4.83 36.70
N LEU A 208 6.09 3.96 36.18
CA LEU A 208 6.21 3.67 34.75
C LEU A 208 5.59 2.30 34.40
N ILE A 209 4.92 2.22 33.26
CA ILE A 209 4.55 0.95 32.64
C ILE A 209 5.69 0.54 31.69
N GLY A 210 6.60 -0.32 32.15
CA GLY A 210 7.74 -0.83 31.37
C GLY A 210 8.98 0.07 31.42
N SER A 211 10.14 -0.48 31.81
CA SER A 211 11.33 0.30 32.18
C SER A 211 12.66 -0.20 31.59
N VAL A 212 12.64 -1.17 30.66
CA VAL A 212 13.86 -1.79 30.10
C VAL A 212 13.80 -1.94 28.58
N PHE A 213 14.86 -1.52 27.88
CA PHE A 213 15.01 -1.58 26.41
C PHE A 213 16.35 -2.24 26.01
N ILE A 214 16.39 -3.01 24.91
CA ILE A 214 17.59 -3.67 24.38
C ILE A 214 17.79 -3.29 22.91
N PHE A 215 19.01 -2.88 22.51
CA PHE A 215 19.34 -2.53 21.12
C PHE A 215 20.51 -3.37 20.58
N ASN A 216 20.39 -3.83 19.33
CA ASN A 216 21.43 -4.54 18.58
C ASN A 216 21.66 -3.83 17.23
N SER A 217 22.90 -3.52 16.86
CA SER A 217 23.19 -2.84 15.58
C SER A 217 24.20 -3.62 14.74
N GLN A 218 23.73 -4.26 13.68
CA GLN A 218 24.57 -4.75 12.58
C GLN A 218 23.92 -4.41 11.24
N ARG A 219 24.05 -3.14 10.82
CA ARG A 219 24.28 -2.65 9.45
C ARG A 219 23.76 -1.21 9.31
N GLU A 220 24.67 -0.26 9.15
CA GLU A 220 24.62 0.74 8.08
C GLU A 220 26.03 1.31 7.83
N PRO A 221 26.39 1.64 6.58
CA PRO A 221 27.67 2.23 6.23
C PRO A 221 27.74 3.69 6.68
N ALA A 222 28.98 4.17 6.85
CA ALA A 222 29.30 5.52 7.32
C ALA A 222 28.55 6.62 6.54
N MET A 223 27.55 7.23 7.19
CA MET A 223 27.04 8.54 6.81
C MET A 223 28.03 9.62 7.25
N ALA A 224 28.38 10.49 6.30
CA ALA A 224 29.05 11.75 6.56
C ALA A 224 28.31 12.54 7.65
N ALA A 225 29.05 13.26 8.47
CA ALA A 225 28.56 14.05 9.60
C ALA A 225 27.35 14.91 9.20
N ALA A 226 26.15 14.45 9.57
CA ALA A 226 24.96 15.27 9.58
C ALA A 226 25.12 16.27 10.73
N GLU A 227 25.00 17.56 10.41
CA GLU A 227 24.81 18.60 11.40
C GLU A 227 23.62 18.24 12.30
N PRO A 228 23.66 18.62 13.59
CA PRO A 228 22.59 18.26 14.52
C PRO A 228 21.27 18.88 14.04
N LEU A 229 20.35 18.03 13.60
CA LEU A 229 18.93 18.36 13.56
C LEU A 229 18.45 18.52 15.01
N SER A 230 18.69 19.69 15.57
CA SER A 230 18.03 20.19 16.76
C SER A 230 17.40 21.53 16.43
N THR A 231 16.11 21.51 16.13
CA THR A 231 15.22 22.51 16.73
C THR A 231 13.91 21.79 17.04
N VAL A 232 13.65 21.61 18.35
CA VAL A 232 12.30 21.77 18.88
C VAL A 232 11.69 22.98 18.16
N PRO A 233 10.46 22.90 17.60
CA PRO A 233 9.86 24.04 16.90
C PRO A 233 10.04 25.28 17.76
N ASN A 234 10.69 26.29 17.17
CA ASN A 234 10.80 27.59 17.80
C ASN A 234 9.39 27.97 18.27
N PRO A 235 9.17 28.29 19.56
CA PRO A 235 7.86 28.69 20.10
C PRO A 235 7.24 29.94 19.43
N GLN A 236 7.80 30.40 18.30
CA GLN A 236 7.40 31.54 17.49
C GLN A 236 7.01 31.20 16.04
N ALA A 237 7.19 29.97 15.55
CA ALA A 237 6.80 29.66 14.17
C ALA A 237 5.26 29.69 14.04
N LYS A 238 4.75 30.69 13.32
CA LYS A 238 3.33 30.83 12.99
C LYS A 238 3.05 30.07 11.70
N ALA A 239 1.88 29.46 11.61
CA ALA A 239 1.46 28.69 10.45
C ALA A 239 1.35 29.57 9.20
N ASP A 240 1.62 29.01 8.03
CA ASP A 240 1.38 29.66 6.75
C ASP A 240 -0.12 29.70 6.44
N LEU A 241 -0.81 28.62 6.80
CA LEU A 241 -2.23 28.40 6.52
C LEU A 241 -2.91 27.72 7.71
N VAL A 242 -4.09 28.19 8.08
CA VAL A 242 -4.95 27.58 9.11
C VAL A 242 -6.34 27.35 8.53
N PHE A 243 -6.83 26.12 8.65
CA PHE A 243 -8.23 25.78 8.47
C PHE A 243 -8.89 25.70 9.85
N ARG A 244 -10.07 26.29 10.00
CA ARG A 244 -10.82 26.27 11.27
C ARG A 244 -12.32 26.06 11.02
N ASN A 245 -13.06 25.78 12.09
CA ASN A 245 -14.51 25.60 12.06
C ASN A 245 -14.94 24.53 11.05
N GLY A 246 -14.21 23.42 11.00
CA GLY A 246 -14.47 22.30 10.09
C GLY A 246 -14.82 21.00 10.81
N LEU A 247 -15.25 20.01 10.02
CA LEU A 247 -15.39 18.62 10.44
C LEU A 247 -14.16 17.84 9.94
N VAL A 248 -13.19 17.59 10.83
CA VAL A 248 -11.92 16.95 10.46
C VAL A 248 -12.07 15.42 10.52
N TYR A 249 -11.76 14.73 9.42
CA TYR A 249 -11.92 13.28 9.30
C TYR A 249 -11.11 12.48 10.32
N ALA A 250 -11.69 11.35 10.77
CA ALA A 250 -11.08 10.35 11.65
C ALA A 250 -10.55 10.86 13.00
N ALA A 251 -10.81 12.12 13.35
CA ALA A 251 -10.35 12.75 14.56
C ALA A 251 -11.56 13.32 15.32
N THR A 252 -12.14 12.51 16.21
CA THR A 252 -13.26 12.96 17.05
C THR A 252 -12.85 14.24 17.79
N ASN A 253 -13.70 15.27 17.70
CA ASN A 253 -13.53 16.61 18.30
C ASN A 253 -12.48 17.55 17.67
N HIS A 254 -11.85 17.19 16.55
CA HIS A 254 -10.96 18.10 15.85
C HIS A 254 -11.76 19.01 14.90
N GLN A 255 -11.45 20.30 14.96
CA GLN A 255 -12.15 21.36 14.23
C GLN A 255 -11.20 22.21 13.36
N ALA A 256 -9.91 22.14 13.64
CA ALA A 256 -8.91 22.98 13.03
C ALA A 256 -7.61 22.23 12.68
N VAL A 257 -6.96 22.72 11.64
CA VAL A 257 -5.67 22.24 11.10
C VAL A 257 -4.77 23.44 10.86
N ALA A 258 -3.52 23.40 11.35
CA ALA A 258 -2.51 24.39 10.99
C ALA A 258 -1.44 23.74 10.11
N VAL A 259 -1.02 24.47 9.08
CA VAL A 259 -0.03 24.04 8.09
C VAL A 259 1.18 24.97 8.17
N LEU A 260 2.37 24.37 8.24
CA LEU A 260 3.65 25.06 8.22
C LEU A 260 4.59 24.32 7.26
N ASP A 261 5.20 25.04 6.33
CA ASP A 261 6.13 24.49 5.33
C ASP A 261 5.55 23.29 4.58
N GLY A 262 4.26 23.40 4.21
CA GLY A 262 3.52 22.37 3.49
C GLY A 262 3.20 21.10 4.27
N LYS A 263 3.43 21.08 5.59
CA LYS A 263 3.13 19.96 6.48
C LYS A 263 2.10 20.32 7.53
N ILE A 264 1.38 19.32 8.01
CA ILE A 264 0.45 19.45 9.13
C ILE A 264 1.27 19.71 10.40
N ALA A 265 1.16 20.92 10.95
CA ALA A 265 1.85 21.32 12.17
C ALA A 265 0.97 21.15 13.41
N PHE A 266 -0.35 21.22 13.23
CA PHE A 266 -1.32 21.10 14.31
C PHE A 266 -2.63 20.50 13.82
N LEU A 267 -3.24 19.70 14.70
CA LEU A 267 -4.62 19.20 14.60
C LEU A 267 -5.25 19.38 15.98
N GLY A 268 -6.41 20.03 16.06
CA GLY A 268 -7.11 20.19 17.33
C GLY A 268 -8.36 21.05 17.26
N SER A 269 -8.66 21.76 18.36
CA SER A 269 -9.84 22.63 18.45
C SER A 269 -9.63 24.00 17.81
N ASP A 270 -10.73 24.71 17.53
CA ASP A 270 -10.69 26.10 17.07
C ASP A 270 -10.07 27.07 18.09
N ALA A 271 -10.15 26.75 19.38
CA ALA A 271 -9.55 27.57 20.43
C ALA A 271 -8.03 27.42 20.44
N ASP A 272 -7.54 26.19 20.31
CA ASP A 272 -6.12 25.87 20.42
C ASP A 272 -5.33 26.27 19.17
N VAL A 273 -5.97 26.25 17.98
CA VAL A 273 -5.31 26.67 16.75
C VAL A 273 -4.94 28.17 16.73
N ALA A 274 -5.56 28.98 17.60
CA ALA A 274 -5.27 30.41 17.70
C ALA A 274 -3.79 30.69 18.00
N GLY A 275 -3.12 29.80 18.73
CA GLY A 275 -1.68 29.87 19.01
C GLY A 275 -0.81 29.80 17.76
N TRP A 276 -1.31 29.20 16.68
CA TRP A 276 -0.62 29.05 15.40
C TRP A 276 -0.83 30.24 14.45
N ILE A 277 -1.80 31.12 14.75
CA ILE A 277 -2.13 32.26 13.89
C ILE A 277 -1.18 33.43 14.19
N GLY A 278 -0.58 33.97 13.15
CA GLY A 278 0.27 35.16 13.13
C GLY A 278 -0.20 36.18 12.10
N PRO A 279 0.50 37.33 11.96
CA PRO A 279 0.12 38.40 11.04
C PRO A 279 0.15 37.99 9.56
N ASN A 280 0.92 36.96 9.21
CA ASN A 280 1.06 36.46 7.83
C ASN A 280 0.29 35.15 7.58
N THR A 281 -0.37 34.59 8.60
CA THR A 281 -1.11 33.34 8.47
C THR A 281 -2.37 33.58 7.67
N ARG A 282 -2.56 32.85 6.57
CA ARG A 282 -3.85 32.79 5.89
C ARG A 282 -4.80 31.93 6.71
N VAL A 283 -5.97 32.47 7.06
CA VAL A 283 -6.99 31.72 7.82
C VAL A 283 -8.18 31.44 6.92
N ILE A 284 -8.58 30.18 6.81
CA ILE A 284 -9.73 29.70 6.05
C ILE A 284 -10.76 29.16 7.02
N ASP A 285 -11.95 29.76 6.99
CA ASP A 285 -13.12 29.27 7.69
C ASP A 285 -13.81 28.21 6.83
N LEU A 286 -13.86 26.97 7.31
CA LEU A 286 -14.50 25.87 6.61
C LEU A 286 -16.03 25.95 6.69
N ALA A 287 -16.59 26.77 7.59
CA ALA A 287 -18.02 26.95 7.78
C ALA A 287 -18.77 25.61 7.95
N GLY A 288 -18.19 24.72 8.76
CA GLY A 288 -18.71 23.38 9.05
C GLY A 288 -18.45 22.33 7.96
N LYS A 289 -17.72 22.66 6.88
CA LYS A 289 -17.38 21.68 5.83
C LYS A 289 -16.45 20.60 6.33
N MET A 290 -16.50 19.45 5.68
CA MET A 290 -15.67 18.29 5.99
C MET A 290 -14.30 18.42 5.34
N LEU A 291 -13.23 18.22 6.12
CA LEU A 291 -11.85 18.13 5.65
C LEU A 291 -11.38 16.68 5.75
N LEU A 292 -11.02 16.11 4.60
CA LEU A 292 -10.45 14.78 4.44
C LEU A 292 -8.95 14.89 4.09
N PRO A 293 -8.15 13.83 4.30
CA PRO A 293 -6.93 13.66 3.53
C PRO A 293 -7.25 13.80 2.04
N GLY A 294 -6.35 14.41 1.27
CA GLY A 294 -6.49 14.47 -0.18
C GLY A 294 -6.62 13.07 -0.77
N PHE A 295 -7.51 12.91 -1.74
CA PHE A 295 -7.71 11.62 -2.38
C PHE A 295 -6.48 11.24 -3.20
N ILE A 296 -6.27 9.93 -3.31
CA ILE A 296 -5.19 9.30 -4.05
C ILE A 296 -5.84 8.34 -5.04
N ASP A 297 -5.71 8.65 -6.33
CA ASP A 297 -6.18 7.78 -7.38
C ASP A 297 -5.00 6.91 -7.87
N ASN A 298 -4.94 5.66 -7.41
CA ASN A 298 -3.78 4.79 -7.63
C ASN A 298 -3.64 4.29 -9.08
N HIS A 299 -4.70 4.35 -9.89
CA HIS A 299 -4.69 3.94 -11.29
C HIS A 299 -5.56 4.87 -12.11
N ASN A 300 -4.91 5.68 -12.92
CA ASN A 300 -5.53 6.55 -13.91
C ASN A 300 -4.52 6.85 -15.01
N HIS A 301 -4.97 7.40 -16.12
CA HIS A 301 -4.17 7.70 -17.29
C HIS A 301 -4.09 9.21 -17.51
N VAL A 302 -3.73 9.98 -16.47
CA VAL A 302 -3.57 11.44 -16.60
C VAL A 302 -2.55 11.83 -17.66
N GLY A 303 -1.48 11.03 -17.84
CA GLY A 303 -0.54 11.22 -18.94
C GLY A 303 -1.17 11.11 -20.33
N GLU A 304 -2.21 10.29 -20.46
CA GLU A 304 -2.98 10.07 -21.69
C GLU A 304 -4.10 11.12 -21.87
N GLY A 305 -4.35 11.99 -20.88
CA GLY A 305 -5.26 13.14 -21.01
C GLY A 305 -4.83 14.19 -22.07
N GLY A 306 -3.63 14.01 -22.66
CA GLY A 306 -3.11 14.77 -23.81
C GLY A 306 -3.25 14.09 -25.16
N GLU A 307 -3.96 12.98 -25.22
CA GLU A 307 -4.30 12.36 -26.48
C GLU A 307 -5.06 13.35 -27.37
N VAL A 308 -4.54 13.52 -28.59
CA VAL A 308 -5.16 14.35 -29.62
C VAL A 308 -5.53 13.44 -30.76
N GLY A 309 -6.79 13.54 -31.17
CA GLY A 309 -7.32 12.75 -32.25
C GLY A 309 -8.78 13.07 -32.47
N CYS A 310 -9.40 12.22 -33.25
CA CYS A 310 -10.82 12.25 -33.51
C CYS A 310 -11.52 11.41 -32.43
N PHE A 311 -12.52 11.98 -31.76
CA PHE A 311 -13.22 11.31 -30.64
C PHE A 311 -14.65 10.97 -31.03
N PRO A 312 -14.89 9.92 -31.84
CA PRO A 312 -16.24 9.37 -31.97
C PRO A 312 -16.73 8.93 -30.59
N GLU A 313 -17.98 9.29 -30.26
CA GLU A 313 -18.56 8.88 -28.98
C GLU A 313 -19.05 7.42 -29.07
N ARG A 314 -18.99 6.73 -27.92
CA ARG A 314 -19.54 5.39 -27.74
C ARG A 314 -21.03 5.34 -28.14
N GLY A 315 -21.44 4.29 -28.83
CA GLY A 315 -22.82 4.06 -29.27
C GLY A 315 -23.25 4.87 -30.50
N MET A 316 -22.37 5.65 -31.12
CA MET A 316 -22.61 6.26 -32.43
C MET A 316 -22.67 5.21 -33.52
N THR A 317 -23.54 5.40 -34.52
CA THR A 317 -23.58 4.54 -35.72
C THR A 317 -22.27 4.59 -36.52
N LEU A 318 -21.90 3.54 -37.25
CA LEU A 318 -20.68 3.50 -38.07
C LEU A 318 -20.59 4.68 -39.05
N ALA A 319 -21.73 5.06 -39.64
CA ALA A 319 -21.84 6.21 -40.51
C ALA A 319 -21.65 7.56 -39.78
N ALA A 320 -22.07 7.66 -38.52
CA ALA A 320 -21.84 8.85 -37.69
C ALA A 320 -20.38 8.93 -37.24
N GLN A 321 -19.79 7.81 -36.81
CA GLN A 321 -18.37 7.74 -36.48
C GLN A 321 -17.51 8.14 -37.68
N ALA A 322 -17.78 7.59 -38.87
CA ALA A 322 -17.09 7.97 -40.11
C ALA A 322 -17.17 9.49 -40.41
N ARG A 323 -18.29 10.14 -40.11
CA ARG A 323 -18.43 11.60 -40.26
C ARG A 323 -17.54 12.35 -39.27
N VAL A 324 -17.56 11.97 -37.99
CA VAL A 324 -16.68 12.57 -36.97
C VAL A 324 -15.21 12.45 -37.39
N LEU A 325 -14.81 11.28 -37.87
CA LEU A 325 -13.43 11.05 -38.31
C LEU A 325 -13.08 11.88 -39.54
N THR A 326 -13.96 11.97 -40.55
CA THR A 326 -13.70 12.78 -41.75
C THR A 326 -13.65 14.28 -41.48
N ASP A 327 -14.56 14.78 -40.65
CA ASP A 327 -14.58 16.19 -40.25
C ASP A 327 -13.31 16.56 -39.48
N CYS A 328 -12.91 15.71 -38.53
CA CYS A 328 -11.66 15.86 -37.77
C CYS A 328 -10.42 15.81 -38.67
N ALA A 329 -10.37 14.87 -39.62
CA ALA A 329 -9.25 14.70 -40.53
C ALA A 329 -9.18 15.75 -41.65
N GLY A 330 -10.20 16.61 -41.82
CA GLY A 330 -10.35 17.51 -42.96
C GLY A 330 -9.22 18.54 -43.15
N THR A 331 -8.32 18.69 -42.18
CA THR A 331 -7.14 19.59 -42.26
C THR A 331 -5.82 18.86 -42.48
N LEU A 332 -5.83 17.53 -42.51
CA LEU A 332 -4.65 16.70 -42.70
C LEU A 332 -4.26 16.62 -44.18
N ASN A 333 -2.97 16.70 -44.46
CA ASN A 333 -2.42 16.42 -45.79
C ASN A 333 -2.30 14.91 -46.01
N ASP A 334 -2.23 14.50 -47.28
CA ASP A 334 -1.98 13.10 -47.66
C ASP A 334 -0.76 12.52 -46.90
N GLY A 335 -0.90 11.27 -46.45
CA GLY A 335 0.14 10.55 -45.71
C GLY A 335 0.26 10.90 -44.22
N GLN A 336 -0.42 11.95 -43.72
CA GLN A 336 -0.51 12.19 -42.28
C GLN A 336 -1.47 11.22 -41.61
N TRP A 337 -1.18 10.83 -40.37
CA TRP A 337 -2.00 9.89 -39.62
C TRP A 337 -3.32 10.50 -39.15
N VAL A 338 -4.41 9.77 -39.38
CA VAL A 338 -5.69 9.95 -38.68
C VAL A 338 -5.64 9.09 -37.43
N ILE A 339 -5.68 9.72 -36.26
CA ILE A 339 -5.67 9.04 -34.96
C ILE A 339 -7.02 9.35 -34.29
N GLY A 340 -7.68 8.33 -33.76
CA GLY A 340 -8.92 8.53 -33.01
C GLY A 340 -9.09 7.58 -31.83
N TYR A 341 -10.07 7.88 -30.99
CA TYR A 341 -10.30 7.26 -29.68
C TYR A 341 -11.80 7.16 -29.36
N GLY A 342 -12.24 6.09 -28.69
CA GLY A 342 -13.58 5.99 -28.09
C GLY A 342 -14.71 5.38 -28.95
N GLY A 343 -14.41 4.93 -30.18
CA GLY A 343 -15.41 4.33 -31.09
C GLY A 343 -15.72 2.84 -30.83
N ASP A 344 -16.78 2.32 -31.44
CA ASP A 344 -17.29 0.93 -31.27
C ASP A 344 -17.23 0.10 -32.57
N PHE A 345 -16.24 0.32 -33.44
CA PHE A 345 -16.22 -0.24 -34.81
C PHE A 345 -16.40 -1.77 -34.89
N LEU A 346 -15.88 -2.54 -33.92
CA LEU A 346 -16.04 -4.00 -33.90
C LEU A 346 -17.51 -4.39 -33.72
N LEU A 347 -18.14 -3.88 -32.66
CA LEU A 347 -19.51 -4.20 -32.30
C LEU A 347 -20.47 -3.77 -33.40
N GLU A 348 -20.19 -2.65 -34.04
CA GLU A 348 -21.01 -2.18 -35.16
C GLU A 348 -20.83 -3.00 -36.43
N ALA A 349 -19.59 -3.38 -36.78
CA ALA A 349 -19.34 -4.24 -37.92
C ALA A 349 -20.07 -5.59 -37.76
N GLU A 350 -20.10 -6.13 -36.55
CA GLU A 350 -20.88 -7.33 -36.22
C GLU A 350 -22.39 -7.09 -36.30
N ALA A 351 -22.88 -5.97 -35.75
CA ALA A 351 -24.30 -5.66 -35.69
C ALA A 351 -24.92 -5.29 -37.05
N MET A 352 -24.13 -4.78 -38.00
CA MET A 352 -24.65 -4.25 -39.26
C MET A 352 -24.76 -5.27 -40.41
N GLU A 353 -24.38 -6.55 -40.22
CA GLU A 353 -24.30 -7.58 -41.30
C GLU A 353 -23.66 -7.04 -42.60
N THR A 354 -22.75 -6.06 -42.47
CA THR A 354 -22.03 -5.53 -43.62
C THR A 354 -20.93 -6.53 -43.89
N ASP A 355 -20.89 -7.13 -45.07
CA ASP A 355 -19.81 -8.02 -45.55
C ASP A 355 -18.44 -7.31 -45.67
N ARG A 356 -18.16 -6.28 -44.85
CA ARG A 356 -17.02 -5.37 -44.93
C ARG A 356 -16.35 -5.24 -43.57
N PHE A 357 -15.05 -5.47 -43.53
CA PHE A 357 -14.25 -5.26 -42.32
C PHE A 357 -14.00 -3.77 -42.05
N PRO A 358 -13.68 -3.38 -40.79
CA PRO A 358 -13.27 -2.01 -40.45
C PRO A 358 -12.15 -1.46 -41.36
N LEU A 359 -11.22 -2.31 -41.79
CA LEU A 359 -10.18 -1.95 -42.77
C LEU A 359 -10.75 -1.36 -44.05
N GLU A 360 -11.74 -2.02 -44.65
CA GLU A 360 -12.32 -1.56 -45.92
C GLU A 360 -13.09 -0.26 -45.75
N VAL A 361 -13.75 -0.11 -44.59
CA VAL A 361 -14.48 1.12 -44.24
C VAL A 361 -13.48 2.26 -44.13
N LEU A 362 -12.39 2.09 -43.39
CA LEU A 362 -11.37 3.12 -43.21
C LEU A 362 -10.56 3.38 -44.48
N ASP A 363 -10.31 2.38 -45.33
CA ASP A 363 -9.69 2.60 -46.66
C ASP A 363 -10.57 3.45 -47.57
N ALA A 364 -11.90 3.25 -47.54
CA ALA A 364 -12.84 4.04 -48.32
C ALA A 364 -12.93 5.49 -47.84
N ILE A 365 -12.85 5.70 -46.52
CA ILE A 365 -12.93 7.02 -45.90
C ILE A 365 -11.59 7.78 -46.04
N PHE A 366 -10.47 7.08 -45.87
CA PHE A 366 -9.11 7.65 -45.84
C PHE A 366 -8.19 7.01 -46.88
N PRO A 367 -8.45 7.22 -48.19
CA PRO A 367 -7.73 6.53 -49.25
C PRO A 367 -6.26 6.93 -49.38
N ASN A 368 -5.83 8.04 -48.77
CA ASN A 368 -4.47 8.58 -48.84
C ASN A 368 -3.76 8.69 -47.48
N ASN A 369 -4.45 8.41 -46.38
CA ASN A 369 -3.96 8.64 -45.03
C ASN A 369 -3.97 7.32 -44.25
N PRO A 370 -2.88 6.95 -43.54
CA PRO A 370 -2.97 5.87 -42.57
C PRO A 370 -3.93 6.29 -41.44
N ALA A 371 -4.82 5.37 -41.04
CA ALA A 371 -5.82 5.62 -40.01
C ALA A 371 -5.74 4.55 -38.91
N ILE A 372 -5.81 4.99 -37.65
CA ILE A 372 -5.94 4.13 -36.48
C ILE A 372 -6.95 4.72 -35.51
N ILE A 373 -7.96 3.93 -35.13
CA ILE A 373 -8.97 4.31 -34.15
C ILE A 373 -8.90 3.33 -32.98
N MET A 374 -8.58 3.82 -31.80
CA MET A 374 -8.63 3.07 -30.55
C MET A 374 -10.07 3.02 -30.04
N ASP A 375 -10.51 1.85 -29.62
CA ASP A 375 -11.82 1.68 -29.00
C ASP A 375 -11.86 2.30 -27.59
N TYR A 376 -13.04 2.33 -26.97
CA TYR A 376 -13.20 2.93 -25.63
C TYR A 376 -12.52 2.12 -24.51
N THR A 377 -12.27 0.83 -24.71
CA THR A 377 -11.56 -0.01 -23.73
C THR A 377 -10.05 0.14 -23.80
N SER A 378 -9.52 0.69 -24.90
CA SER A 378 -8.08 0.73 -25.21
C SER A 378 -7.43 -0.64 -25.49
N HIS A 379 -8.24 -1.69 -25.67
CA HIS A 379 -7.78 -3.05 -25.95
C HIS A 379 -8.09 -3.51 -27.39
N ALA A 380 -8.72 -2.67 -28.22
CA ALA A 380 -8.87 -2.89 -29.65
C ALA A 380 -8.55 -1.63 -30.46
N MET A 381 -7.89 -1.82 -31.60
CA MET A 381 -7.60 -0.77 -32.56
C MET A 381 -8.04 -1.18 -33.96
N PHE A 382 -8.67 -0.24 -34.67
CA PHE A 382 -9.17 -0.40 -36.03
C PHE A 382 -8.30 0.40 -36.99
N VAL A 383 -7.76 -0.28 -38.00
CA VAL A 383 -6.78 0.30 -38.91
C VAL A 383 -7.11 0.03 -40.36
N ASN A 384 -6.66 0.92 -41.25
CA ASN A 384 -6.75 0.73 -42.69
C ASN A 384 -5.50 0.05 -43.28
N SER A 385 -5.53 -0.26 -44.57
CA SER A 385 -4.42 -0.96 -45.24
C SER A 385 -3.11 -0.17 -45.19
N ARG A 386 -3.18 1.17 -45.23
CA ARG A 386 -2.01 2.05 -45.15
C ARG A 386 -1.35 2.03 -43.77
N ALA A 387 -2.14 1.99 -42.70
CA ALA A 387 -1.62 1.90 -41.34
C ALA A 387 -0.90 0.56 -41.10
N LEU A 388 -1.46 -0.55 -41.60
CA LEU A 388 -0.77 -1.86 -41.57
C LEU A 388 0.55 -1.83 -42.34
N ALA A 389 0.53 -1.27 -43.56
CA ALA A 389 1.73 -1.16 -44.38
C ALA A 389 2.81 -0.28 -43.73
N ALA A 390 2.44 0.74 -42.96
CA ALA A 390 3.37 1.65 -42.29
C ALA A 390 4.23 0.95 -41.22
N VAL A 391 3.73 -0.14 -40.62
CA VAL A 391 4.49 -0.97 -39.67
C VAL A 391 4.94 -2.31 -40.26
N GLY A 392 4.65 -2.56 -41.53
CA GLY A 392 5.00 -3.80 -42.22
C GLY A 392 4.15 -5.01 -41.82
N PHE A 393 2.94 -4.81 -41.29
CA PHE A 393 2.02 -5.91 -40.99
C PHE A 393 1.38 -6.43 -42.28
N ASP A 394 1.46 -7.74 -42.48
CA ASP A 394 0.93 -8.47 -43.64
C ASP A 394 0.36 -9.86 -43.23
N ALA A 395 -0.05 -10.65 -44.23
CA ALA A 395 -0.58 -12.00 -44.03
C ALA A 395 0.40 -12.97 -43.33
N ASN A 396 1.72 -12.76 -43.47
CA ASN A 396 2.75 -13.62 -42.90
C ASN A 396 3.25 -13.12 -41.54
N THR A 397 2.82 -11.93 -41.13
CA THR A 397 3.23 -11.34 -39.86
C THR A 397 2.67 -12.18 -38.71
N PRO A 398 3.54 -12.68 -37.80
CA PRO A 398 3.09 -13.38 -36.60
C PRO A 398 2.41 -12.41 -35.64
N HIS A 399 1.56 -12.94 -34.77
CA HIS A 399 1.00 -12.16 -33.66
C HIS A 399 2.12 -11.64 -32.75
N PRO A 400 2.13 -10.35 -32.38
CA PRO A 400 3.10 -9.82 -31.42
C PRO A 400 2.83 -10.39 -30.02
N ALA A 401 3.83 -10.34 -29.14
CA ALA A 401 3.63 -10.72 -27.74
C ALA A 401 2.49 -9.89 -27.14
N GLY A 402 1.53 -10.55 -26.49
CA GLY A 402 0.37 -9.88 -25.90
C GLY A 402 -0.64 -9.30 -26.88
N GLY A 403 -0.64 -9.64 -28.16
CA GLY A 403 -1.61 -9.07 -29.10
C GLY A 403 -1.98 -9.98 -30.25
N ILE A 404 -3.14 -9.74 -30.87
CA ILE A 404 -3.61 -10.49 -32.04
C ILE A 404 -3.81 -9.55 -33.22
N ILE A 405 -3.35 -9.98 -34.38
CA ILE A 405 -3.66 -9.38 -35.68
C ILE A 405 -4.78 -10.23 -36.27
N MET A 406 -6.01 -9.72 -36.31
CA MET A 406 -7.13 -10.48 -36.85
C MET A 406 -6.95 -10.69 -38.35
N LYS A 407 -7.25 -11.91 -38.81
CA LYS A 407 -7.10 -12.33 -40.21
C LYS A 407 -8.39 -12.99 -40.70
N ASP A 408 -8.69 -12.82 -41.98
CA ASP A 408 -9.79 -13.50 -42.67
C ASP A 408 -9.47 -14.99 -42.94
N GLU A 409 -10.40 -15.70 -43.59
CA GLU A 409 -10.25 -17.12 -43.92
C GLU A 409 -9.08 -17.38 -44.89
N GLU A 410 -8.72 -16.39 -45.71
CA GLU A 410 -7.59 -16.40 -46.63
C GLU A 410 -6.25 -16.03 -45.96
N GLY A 411 -6.28 -15.61 -44.70
CA GLY A 411 -5.11 -15.23 -43.90
C GLY A 411 -4.66 -13.77 -44.06
N ASN A 412 -5.45 -12.91 -44.71
CA ASN A 412 -5.15 -11.48 -44.83
C ASN A 412 -5.59 -10.72 -43.57
N PRO A 413 -4.82 -9.71 -43.11
CA PRO A 413 -5.24 -8.89 -41.98
C PRO A 413 -6.56 -8.15 -42.26
N THR A 414 -7.50 -8.18 -41.31
CA THR A 414 -8.81 -7.53 -41.42
C THR A 414 -8.81 -6.07 -40.93
N GLY A 415 -7.66 -5.60 -40.44
CA GLY A 415 -7.48 -4.30 -39.79
C GLY A 415 -8.07 -4.19 -38.38
N ILE A 416 -8.43 -5.30 -37.75
CA ILE A 416 -8.73 -5.35 -36.32
C ILE A 416 -7.48 -5.84 -35.59
N LEU A 417 -6.96 -5.03 -34.68
CA LEU A 417 -5.78 -5.31 -33.88
C LEU A 417 -6.18 -5.34 -32.41
N MET A 418 -5.93 -6.47 -31.76
CA MET A 418 -6.29 -6.67 -30.36
C MET A 418 -5.07 -6.51 -29.47
N ASP A 419 -5.29 -5.88 -28.32
CA ASP A 419 -4.30 -5.70 -27.27
C ASP A 419 -3.00 -5.09 -27.83
N ASN A 420 -1.84 -5.62 -27.46
CA ASN A 420 -0.54 -5.04 -27.83
C ASN A 420 -0.33 -4.91 -29.35
N ALA A 421 -1.06 -5.67 -30.18
CA ALA A 421 -0.93 -5.54 -31.64
C ALA A 421 -1.33 -4.14 -32.12
N GLY A 422 -2.33 -3.54 -31.50
CA GLY A 422 -2.75 -2.17 -31.81
C GLY A 422 -1.78 -1.13 -31.27
N ASP A 423 -1.20 -1.35 -30.08
CA ASP A 423 -0.20 -0.46 -29.49
C ASP A 423 1.06 -0.29 -30.36
N VAL A 424 1.50 -1.34 -31.07
CA VAL A 424 2.61 -1.27 -32.03
C VAL A 424 2.31 -0.25 -33.14
N VAL A 425 1.08 -0.24 -33.66
CA VAL A 425 0.66 0.68 -34.72
C VAL A 425 0.38 2.08 -34.16
N MET A 426 -0.24 2.16 -32.98
CA MET A 426 -0.49 3.42 -32.28
C MET A 426 0.81 4.15 -31.95
N GLU A 427 1.85 3.44 -31.54
CA GLU A 427 3.16 4.04 -31.32
C GLU A 427 3.72 4.67 -32.60
N ALA A 428 3.64 3.99 -33.74
CA ALA A 428 4.08 4.54 -35.02
C ALA A 428 3.27 5.80 -35.41
N ALA A 429 1.95 5.75 -35.19
CA ALA A 429 1.06 6.87 -35.46
C ALA A 429 1.39 8.09 -34.59
N VAL A 430 1.45 7.92 -33.26
CA VAL A 430 1.75 9.00 -32.31
C VAL A 430 3.15 9.58 -32.52
N ASN A 431 4.15 8.74 -32.80
CA ASN A 431 5.51 9.21 -33.05
C ASN A 431 5.65 10.02 -34.35
N SER A 432 4.69 9.88 -35.27
CA SER A 432 4.62 10.70 -36.49
C SER A 432 4.07 12.11 -36.26
N LEU A 433 3.39 12.36 -35.13
CA LEU A 433 2.78 13.65 -34.84
C LEU A 433 3.83 14.74 -34.62
N ALA A 434 3.70 15.83 -35.37
CA ALA A 434 4.43 17.06 -35.10
C ALA A 434 3.91 17.70 -33.81
N GLY A 435 4.80 18.22 -32.97
CA GLY A 435 4.41 18.89 -31.71
C GLY A 435 3.92 17.96 -30.61
N ARG A 436 4.07 16.62 -30.74
CA ARG A 436 3.58 15.64 -29.74
C ARG A 436 3.99 15.92 -28.29
N PHE A 437 5.17 16.49 -28.08
CA PHE A 437 5.63 16.88 -26.75
C PHE A 437 4.72 17.93 -26.12
N ASP A 438 4.39 19.00 -26.86
CA ASP A 438 3.51 20.06 -26.38
C ASP A 438 2.10 19.52 -26.12
N LEU A 439 1.65 18.55 -26.93
CA LEU A 439 0.36 17.87 -26.73
C LEU A 439 0.33 17.13 -25.40
N PHE A 440 1.31 16.25 -25.13
CA PHE A 440 1.40 15.55 -23.85
C PHE A 440 1.53 16.53 -22.68
N TYR A 441 2.34 17.58 -22.82
CA TYR A 441 2.52 18.59 -21.78
C TYR A 441 1.19 19.25 -21.42
N GLN A 442 0.46 19.78 -22.40
CA GLN A 442 -0.83 20.46 -22.15
C GLN A 442 -1.90 19.47 -21.65
N GLY A 443 -1.89 18.26 -22.17
CA GLY A 443 -2.75 17.17 -21.71
C GLY A 443 -2.59 16.82 -20.24
N ILE A 444 -1.34 16.64 -19.82
CA ILE A 444 -0.99 16.41 -18.42
C ILE A 444 -1.52 17.56 -17.56
N LEU A 445 -1.32 18.82 -17.96
CA LEU A 445 -1.85 19.96 -17.21
C LEU A 445 -3.38 19.94 -17.10
N ASN A 446 -4.08 19.59 -18.17
CA ASN A 446 -5.53 19.46 -18.17
C ASN A 446 -6.00 18.31 -17.25
N GLY A 447 -5.38 17.13 -17.35
CA GLY A 447 -5.71 16.00 -16.49
C GLY A 447 -5.41 16.27 -15.01
N LEU A 448 -4.31 16.96 -14.71
CA LEU A 448 -3.98 17.42 -13.35
C LEU A 448 -5.02 18.42 -12.80
N ALA A 449 -5.54 19.32 -13.64
CA ALA A 449 -6.61 20.22 -13.25
C ALA A 449 -7.92 19.46 -12.94
N ILE A 450 -8.29 18.47 -13.76
CA ILE A 450 -9.45 17.60 -13.53
C ILE A 450 -9.29 16.79 -12.24
N ALA A 451 -8.11 16.23 -11.99
CA ALA A 451 -7.80 15.53 -10.75
C ALA A 451 -7.96 16.46 -9.54
N SER A 452 -7.43 17.69 -9.64
CA SER A 452 -7.52 18.70 -8.59
C SER A 452 -8.98 19.10 -8.32
N GLU A 453 -9.83 19.22 -9.35
CA GLU A 453 -11.27 19.46 -9.19
C GLU A 453 -11.98 18.37 -8.40
N ASN A 454 -11.48 17.14 -8.46
CA ASN A 454 -12.05 15.98 -7.76
C ASN A 454 -11.40 15.67 -6.41
N GLY A 455 -10.60 16.60 -5.86
CA GLY A 455 -9.97 16.41 -4.55
C GLY A 455 -8.76 15.49 -4.57
N ILE A 456 -8.29 15.10 -5.77
CA ILE A 456 -7.18 14.18 -5.95
C ILE A 456 -5.87 14.97 -5.84
N THR A 457 -5.04 14.58 -4.88
CA THR A 457 -3.75 15.22 -4.57
C THR A 457 -2.57 14.31 -4.87
N THR A 458 -2.82 13.02 -5.12
CA THR A 458 -1.82 12.06 -5.57
C THR A 458 -2.42 11.17 -6.65
N ILE A 459 -1.65 10.91 -7.71
CA ILE A 459 -2.02 9.98 -8.79
C ILE A 459 -0.96 8.90 -8.97
N GLY A 460 -1.39 7.68 -9.25
CA GLY A 460 -0.57 6.64 -9.87
C GLY A 460 -0.87 6.60 -11.36
N ASP A 461 0.07 7.08 -12.18
CA ASP A 461 -0.06 7.01 -13.63
C ASP A 461 -0.04 5.53 -14.05
N GLY A 462 -1.14 5.11 -14.65
CA GLY A 462 -1.51 3.74 -14.95
C GLY A 462 -0.71 3.15 -16.08
N ARG A 463 -0.05 3.99 -16.89
CA ARG A 463 0.84 3.59 -17.98
C ARG A 463 1.55 4.81 -18.58
N THR A 464 2.86 4.93 -18.36
CA THR A 464 3.65 5.96 -19.04
C THR A 464 4.30 5.41 -20.30
N TYR A 465 3.82 5.86 -21.47
CA TYR A 465 4.40 5.52 -22.77
C TYR A 465 5.70 6.28 -23.04
N TRP A 466 6.80 5.82 -22.45
CA TRP A 466 8.10 6.49 -22.54
C TRP A 466 8.70 6.51 -23.95
N ARG A 467 8.31 5.59 -24.85
CA ARG A 467 8.73 5.63 -26.26
C ARG A 467 7.97 6.65 -27.11
N ARG A 468 6.89 7.24 -26.58
CA ARG A 468 6.05 8.24 -27.27
C ARG A 468 6.44 9.69 -26.89
N GLY A 469 7.34 9.89 -25.92
CA GLY A 469 7.75 11.20 -25.43
C GLY A 469 6.97 11.71 -24.21
N MET A 470 6.10 10.86 -23.64
CA MET A 470 5.26 11.22 -22.49
C MET A 470 6.07 11.36 -21.20
N PHE A 471 7.12 10.56 -21.03
CA PHE A 471 8.00 10.63 -19.86
C PHE A 471 8.71 12.00 -19.77
N GLU A 472 9.23 12.49 -20.88
CA GLU A 472 9.89 13.80 -20.98
C GLU A 472 8.92 14.95 -20.73
N ALA A 473 7.65 14.80 -21.14
CA ALA A 473 6.60 15.78 -20.84
C ALA A 473 6.35 15.87 -19.33
N TRP A 474 6.20 14.74 -18.64
CA TRP A 474 6.09 14.68 -17.18
C TRP A 474 7.29 15.33 -16.46
N GLN A 475 8.50 15.01 -16.89
CA GLN A 475 9.72 15.63 -16.33
C GLN A 475 9.72 17.15 -16.52
N SER A 476 9.17 17.64 -17.64
CA SER A 476 9.09 19.07 -17.91
C SER A 476 8.03 19.76 -17.06
N VAL A 477 6.88 19.11 -16.82
CA VAL A 477 5.84 19.61 -15.90
C VAL A 477 6.40 19.73 -14.47
N GLU A 478 7.16 18.73 -14.01
CA GLU A 478 7.84 18.82 -12.71
C GLU A 478 8.85 19.97 -12.68
N LYS A 479 9.75 20.03 -13.66
CA LYS A 479 10.81 21.04 -13.74
C LYS A 479 10.27 22.48 -13.74
N ASN A 480 9.11 22.69 -14.36
CA ASN A 480 8.46 23.99 -14.44
C ASN A 480 7.66 24.35 -13.17
N GLY A 481 7.48 23.40 -12.24
CA GLY A 481 6.72 23.60 -11.01
C GLY A 481 5.20 23.53 -11.20
N ASP A 482 4.75 22.92 -12.31
CA ASP A 482 3.34 22.92 -12.72
C ASP A 482 2.53 21.75 -12.14
N LEU A 483 3.17 20.83 -11.40
CA LEU A 483 2.47 19.72 -10.74
C LEU A 483 1.45 20.24 -9.72
N SER A 484 0.19 19.85 -9.87
CA SER A 484 -0.88 20.09 -8.88
C SER A 484 -1.25 18.84 -8.07
N ALA A 485 -0.58 17.72 -8.33
CA ALA A 485 -0.64 16.48 -7.55
C ALA A 485 0.77 15.87 -7.40
N ARG A 486 0.96 15.01 -6.41
CA ARG A 486 2.07 14.05 -6.37
C ARG A 486 1.79 12.93 -7.38
N VAL A 487 2.81 12.45 -8.07
CA VAL A 487 2.69 11.54 -9.19
C VAL A 487 3.65 10.36 -8.97
N SER A 488 3.09 9.16 -8.84
CA SER A 488 3.84 7.92 -9.06
C SER A 488 3.75 7.60 -10.54
N LEU A 489 4.81 7.96 -11.27
CA LEU A 489 4.91 7.74 -12.70
C LEU A 489 5.43 6.33 -12.95
N ARG A 490 4.71 5.55 -13.77
CA ARG A 490 4.99 4.12 -13.97
C ARG A 490 5.30 3.82 -15.43
N PRO A 491 6.59 3.81 -15.81
CA PRO A 491 6.99 3.42 -17.15
C PRO A 491 6.43 2.05 -17.52
N TRP A 492 5.87 1.96 -18.72
CA TRP A 492 5.36 0.69 -19.23
C TRP A 492 6.50 -0.26 -19.59
N ILE A 493 6.36 -1.53 -19.21
CA ILE A 493 7.17 -2.62 -19.73
C ILE A 493 6.56 -3.10 -21.04
N TYR A 494 7.24 -2.74 -22.14
CA TYR A 494 6.82 -3.09 -23.50
C TYR A 494 7.05 -4.58 -23.76
N PRO A 495 6.00 -5.39 -24.05
CA PRO A 495 6.12 -6.84 -24.20
C PRO A 495 6.88 -7.26 -25.48
N GLU A 496 6.95 -6.40 -26.50
CA GLU A 496 7.68 -6.64 -27.75
C GLU A 496 9.18 -6.38 -27.64
N LEU A 497 9.63 -5.68 -26.59
CA LEU A 497 11.03 -5.42 -26.31
C LEU A 497 11.56 -6.37 -25.24
N ASN A 498 12.79 -6.86 -25.42
CA ASN A 498 13.42 -7.65 -24.38
C ASN A 498 13.96 -6.78 -23.23
N ARG A 499 14.34 -7.42 -22.11
CA ARG A 499 14.85 -6.73 -20.91
C ARG A 499 16.08 -5.88 -21.17
N ASP A 500 17.01 -6.36 -22.00
CA ASP A 500 18.28 -5.68 -22.25
C ASP A 500 18.07 -4.38 -23.03
N GLU A 501 17.05 -4.33 -23.89
CA GLU A 501 16.66 -3.12 -24.65
C GLU A 501 16.04 -2.05 -23.74
N GLN A 502 15.25 -2.45 -22.74
CA GLN A 502 14.54 -1.52 -21.85
C GLN A 502 15.38 -1.09 -20.62
N ARG A 503 16.35 -1.91 -20.19
CA ARG A 503 17.18 -1.67 -19.00
C ARG A 503 17.88 -0.30 -18.99
N PRO A 504 18.46 0.22 -20.09
CA PRO A 504 19.12 1.53 -20.07
C PRO A 504 18.16 2.67 -19.70
N PHE A 505 16.95 2.64 -20.25
CA PHE A 505 15.91 3.60 -19.91
C PHE A 505 15.50 3.43 -18.44
N LEU A 506 15.16 2.22 -17.99
CA LEU A 506 14.72 1.96 -16.62
C LEU A 506 15.76 2.41 -15.58
N ARG A 507 17.06 2.15 -15.82
CA ARG A 507 18.14 2.62 -14.93
C ARG A 507 18.22 4.14 -14.84
N THR A 508 17.96 4.84 -15.94
CA THR A 508 18.06 6.30 -16.02
C THR A 508 16.81 6.96 -15.45
N ALA A 509 15.65 6.35 -15.66
CA ALA A 509 14.37 6.88 -15.23
C ALA A 509 14.12 6.72 -13.72
N PHE A 510 14.78 5.76 -13.05
CA PHE A 510 14.52 5.44 -11.64
C PHE A 510 14.77 6.64 -10.72
N GLN A 511 13.74 7.00 -9.95
CA GLN A 511 13.75 8.07 -8.96
C GLN A 511 12.87 7.70 -7.78
N ASN A 512 13.45 7.56 -6.58
CA ASN A 512 12.75 7.10 -5.38
C ASN A 512 12.82 8.10 -4.21
N ASP A 513 13.12 9.37 -4.48
CA ASP A 513 12.98 10.39 -3.43
C ASP A 513 11.49 10.66 -3.19
N ILE A 514 10.91 9.93 -2.24
CA ILE A 514 9.49 9.98 -1.90
C ILE A 514 9.03 11.35 -1.38
N ASN A 515 9.95 12.29 -1.12
CA ASN A 515 9.60 13.66 -0.77
C ASN A 515 9.26 14.51 -2.01
N GLN A 516 9.78 14.15 -3.20
CA GLN A 516 9.51 14.83 -4.47
C GLN A 516 8.11 14.54 -4.99
N LEU A 517 7.53 15.49 -5.72
CA LEU A 517 6.21 15.32 -6.29
C LEU A 517 6.19 14.30 -7.43
N LEU A 518 7.24 14.18 -8.25
CA LEU A 518 7.35 13.12 -9.26
C LEU A 518 8.24 11.97 -8.74
N ILE A 519 7.71 10.76 -8.74
CA ILE A 519 8.38 9.54 -8.26
C ILE A 519 8.32 8.49 -9.35
N VAL A 520 9.44 7.82 -9.61
CA VAL A 520 9.59 6.78 -10.64
C VAL A 520 10.24 5.55 -10.00
N ASN A 521 9.48 4.85 -9.17
CA ASN A 521 9.94 3.69 -8.40
C ASN A 521 9.04 2.44 -8.57
N GLN A 522 8.04 2.52 -9.45
CA GLN A 522 7.22 1.40 -9.89
C GLN A 522 7.14 1.40 -11.42
N VAL A 523 6.89 0.25 -12.02
CA VAL A 523 6.59 0.12 -13.46
C VAL A 523 5.16 -0.36 -13.67
N LYS A 524 4.58 -0.08 -14.84
CA LYS A 524 3.34 -0.71 -15.28
C LYS A 524 3.67 -1.98 -16.07
N MET A 525 3.03 -3.09 -15.73
CA MET A 525 3.11 -4.35 -16.45
C MET A 525 1.70 -4.87 -16.77
N TYR A 526 1.61 -5.73 -17.78
CA TYR A 526 0.39 -6.47 -18.10
C TYR A 526 0.71 -7.96 -18.04
N ILE A 527 -0.10 -8.74 -17.31
CA ILE A 527 -0.07 -10.20 -17.42
C ILE A 527 -1.00 -10.67 -18.54
N ASP A 528 -2.15 -10.01 -18.73
CA ASP A 528 -3.21 -10.39 -19.65
C ASP A 528 -3.99 -9.20 -20.24
N GLY A 529 -5.00 -9.48 -21.07
CA GLY A 529 -5.93 -8.50 -21.68
C GLY A 529 -7.23 -8.32 -20.88
N ILE A 530 -8.37 -8.18 -21.58
CA ILE A 530 -9.70 -7.94 -20.97
C ILE A 530 -10.70 -9.08 -21.23
N ALA A 531 -11.76 -9.12 -20.43
CA ALA A 531 -12.75 -10.19 -20.52
C ALA A 531 -13.70 -10.00 -21.70
N GLU A 532 -14.07 -8.74 -22.00
CA GLU A 532 -15.02 -8.33 -23.04
C GLU A 532 -14.63 -8.84 -24.43
N TYR A 533 -13.34 -8.87 -24.73
CA TYR A 533 -12.83 -9.41 -25.98
C TYR A 533 -12.38 -10.87 -25.87
N GLY A 534 -12.37 -11.45 -24.67
CA GLY A 534 -11.88 -12.81 -24.45
C GLY A 534 -10.36 -12.91 -24.56
N THR A 535 -9.63 -11.87 -24.16
CA THR A 535 -8.16 -11.83 -24.21
C THR A 535 -7.51 -11.95 -22.83
N CYS A 536 -8.25 -11.72 -21.73
CA CYS A 536 -7.76 -11.98 -20.38
C CYS A 536 -7.49 -13.47 -20.14
N ARG A 537 -6.58 -13.78 -19.19
CA ARG A 537 -6.10 -15.13 -18.97
C ARG A 537 -7.00 -15.90 -18.04
N VAL A 538 -7.69 -16.91 -18.58
CA VAL A 538 -8.71 -17.67 -17.84
C VAL A 538 -8.31 -19.14 -17.61
N ILE A 539 -8.64 -19.69 -16.44
CA ILE A 539 -8.35 -21.09 -16.07
C ILE A 539 -9.15 -22.05 -16.95
N GLN A 540 -10.46 -21.85 -17.02
CA GLN A 540 -11.33 -22.58 -17.94
C GLN A 540 -11.43 -21.79 -19.26
N PRO A 541 -11.45 -22.48 -20.41
CA PRO A 541 -11.66 -21.83 -21.70
C PRO A 541 -12.90 -20.93 -21.73
N PHE A 542 -12.86 -19.87 -22.53
CA PHE A 542 -14.04 -19.09 -22.88
C PHE A 542 -15.09 -19.97 -23.58
N VAL A 543 -16.37 -19.73 -23.30
CA VAL A 543 -17.48 -20.43 -23.95
C VAL A 543 -17.66 -19.93 -25.39
N SER A 544 -17.52 -18.62 -25.58
CA SER A 544 -17.48 -17.96 -26.88
C SER A 544 -16.21 -17.14 -26.98
N THR A 545 -15.48 -17.24 -28.10
CA THR A 545 -14.24 -16.49 -28.31
C THR A 545 -14.04 -16.16 -29.79
N TYR A 546 -13.56 -14.94 -30.05
CA TYR A 546 -13.07 -14.52 -31.36
C TYR A 546 -11.73 -15.17 -31.72
N PHE A 547 -11.08 -15.87 -30.77
CA PHE A 547 -9.73 -16.39 -30.91
C PHE A 547 -9.67 -17.89 -30.59
N PRO A 548 -10.14 -18.78 -31.49
CA PRO A 548 -10.17 -20.22 -31.22
C PRO A 548 -8.78 -20.84 -30.97
N GLY A 549 -7.70 -20.19 -31.44
CA GLY A 549 -6.31 -20.57 -31.14
C GLY A 549 -5.84 -20.20 -29.73
N PHE A 550 -6.57 -19.33 -29.03
CA PHE A 550 -6.26 -18.83 -27.69
C PHE A 550 -7.47 -18.99 -26.77
N PRO A 551 -7.97 -20.23 -26.56
CA PRO A 551 -9.22 -20.48 -25.84
C PRO A 551 -9.19 -20.04 -24.38
N ASN A 552 -8.00 -19.81 -23.81
CA ASN A 552 -7.76 -19.34 -22.45
C ASN A 552 -7.20 -17.90 -22.38
N GLY A 553 -7.34 -17.14 -23.46
CA GLY A 553 -6.78 -15.79 -23.59
C GLY A 553 -5.25 -15.77 -23.74
N LEU A 554 -4.69 -14.56 -23.66
CA LEU A 554 -3.31 -14.24 -24.06
C LEU A 554 -2.50 -13.67 -22.90
N ASN A 555 -1.21 -14.00 -22.88
CA ASN A 555 -0.27 -13.31 -22.01
C ASN A 555 0.43 -12.18 -22.76
N TYR A 556 0.53 -11.01 -22.12
CA TYR A 556 1.50 -9.97 -22.52
C TYR A 556 2.92 -10.39 -22.15
N ILE A 557 3.08 -10.80 -20.89
CA ILE A 557 4.31 -11.35 -20.34
C ILE A 557 3.93 -12.70 -19.73
N ASN A 558 4.47 -13.81 -20.23
CA ASN A 558 4.16 -15.13 -19.67
C ASN A 558 4.78 -15.35 -18.28
N ASP A 559 4.35 -16.41 -17.59
CA ASP A 559 4.76 -16.78 -16.23
C ASP A 559 6.30 -16.78 -16.00
N ALA A 560 7.05 -17.46 -16.84
CA ALA A 560 8.50 -17.57 -16.74
C ALA A 560 9.20 -16.22 -16.99
N ALA A 561 8.68 -15.45 -17.96
CA ALA A 561 9.16 -14.11 -18.23
C ALA A 561 8.84 -13.15 -17.07
N MET A 562 7.68 -13.29 -16.42
CA MET A 562 7.24 -12.45 -15.31
C MET A 562 8.20 -12.55 -14.12
N VAL A 563 8.54 -13.78 -13.67
CA VAL A 563 9.53 -13.98 -12.60
C VAL A 563 10.86 -13.31 -12.95
N THR A 564 11.29 -13.46 -14.19
CA THR A 564 12.58 -12.90 -14.64
C THR A 564 12.54 -11.37 -14.69
N TRP A 565 11.42 -10.79 -15.12
CA TRP A 565 11.19 -9.34 -15.09
C TRP A 565 11.16 -8.80 -13.65
N LEU A 566 10.39 -9.43 -12.75
CA LEU A 566 10.32 -8.98 -11.36
C LEU A 566 11.69 -9.04 -10.66
N ARG A 567 12.53 -10.04 -10.94
CA ARG A 567 13.91 -10.09 -10.44
C ARG A 567 14.78 -8.95 -10.99
N GLU A 568 14.68 -8.65 -12.29
CA GLU A 568 15.42 -7.53 -12.88
C GLU A 568 14.97 -6.20 -12.27
N LEU A 569 13.66 -5.96 -12.18
CA LEU A 569 13.07 -4.77 -11.57
C LEU A 569 13.46 -4.65 -10.11
N GLN A 570 13.46 -5.76 -9.36
CA GLN A 570 13.96 -5.79 -7.99
C GLN A 570 15.42 -5.35 -7.89
N SER A 571 16.27 -5.79 -8.81
CA SER A 571 17.69 -5.37 -8.84
C SER A 571 17.89 -3.89 -9.13
N LEU A 572 16.88 -3.25 -9.73
CA LEU A 572 16.83 -1.82 -10.03
C LEU A 572 16.12 -1.01 -8.95
N GLY A 573 15.40 -1.66 -8.02
CA GLY A 573 14.60 -1.03 -6.97
C GLY A 573 13.14 -0.75 -7.35
N TYR A 574 12.67 -1.24 -8.50
CA TYR A 574 11.31 -1.02 -8.99
C TYR A 574 10.30 -2.00 -8.37
N GLY A 575 9.23 -1.46 -7.79
CA GLY A 575 7.97 -2.18 -7.63
C GLY A 575 7.23 -2.35 -8.95
N ALA A 576 6.04 -2.95 -8.93
CA ALA A 576 5.22 -3.15 -10.13
C ALA A 576 3.73 -2.96 -9.85
N HIS A 577 3.05 -2.26 -10.77
CA HIS A 577 1.60 -2.19 -10.90
C HIS A 577 1.22 -3.07 -12.09
N ILE A 578 0.53 -4.17 -11.85
CA ILE A 578 0.31 -5.23 -12.85
C ILE A 578 -1.18 -5.31 -13.19
N HIS A 579 -1.52 -5.04 -14.45
CA HIS A 579 -2.84 -5.31 -15.00
C HIS A 579 -3.10 -6.81 -14.98
N ALA A 580 -4.15 -7.23 -14.26
CA ALA A 580 -4.56 -8.62 -14.12
C ALA A 580 -6.09 -8.74 -14.01
N ILE A 581 -6.74 -9.25 -15.06
CA ILE A 581 -8.21 -9.37 -15.11
C ILE A 581 -8.67 -10.81 -14.91
N GLY A 582 -8.06 -11.77 -15.60
CA GLY A 582 -8.47 -13.16 -15.60
C GLY A 582 -7.94 -13.94 -14.40
N ASP A 583 -8.69 -14.97 -13.97
CA ASP A 583 -8.36 -15.81 -12.81
C ASP A 583 -6.99 -16.50 -12.94
N LEU A 584 -6.61 -16.92 -14.15
CA LEU A 584 -5.29 -17.49 -14.42
C LEU A 584 -4.21 -16.42 -14.48
N GLY A 585 -4.49 -15.23 -15.03
CA GLY A 585 -3.56 -14.11 -15.05
C GLY A 585 -3.19 -13.65 -13.64
N ILE A 586 -4.19 -13.50 -12.75
CA ILE A 586 -3.99 -13.19 -11.33
C ILE A 586 -3.09 -14.24 -10.67
N ARG A 587 -3.38 -15.53 -10.88
CA ARG A 587 -2.56 -16.63 -10.34
C ARG A 587 -1.13 -16.59 -10.85
N GLU A 588 -0.92 -16.39 -12.15
CA GLU A 588 0.40 -16.33 -12.78
C GLU A 588 1.23 -15.15 -12.20
N ALA A 589 0.61 -13.97 -12.05
CA ALA A 589 1.25 -12.82 -11.41
C ALA A 589 1.58 -13.09 -9.94
N MET A 590 0.64 -13.65 -9.16
CA MET A 590 0.86 -14.01 -7.75
C MET A 590 1.99 -15.02 -7.58
N ASN A 591 2.08 -16.02 -8.45
CA ASN A 591 3.17 -17.00 -8.43
C ASN A 591 4.53 -16.33 -8.66
N ALA A 592 4.60 -15.37 -9.59
CA ALA A 592 5.84 -14.63 -9.83
C ALA A 592 6.22 -13.75 -8.63
N ILE A 593 5.24 -13.09 -8.01
CA ILE A 593 5.45 -12.28 -6.80
C ILE A 593 5.90 -13.15 -5.62
N GLU A 594 5.30 -14.32 -5.42
CA GLU A 594 5.67 -15.26 -4.37
C GLU A 594 7.15 -15.67 -4.47
N VAL A 595 7.65 -15.91 -5.68
CA VAL A 595 9.07 -16.22 -5.91
C VAL A 595 9.97 -15.08 -5.44
N VAL A 596 9.74 -13.85 -5.89
CA VAL A 596 10.60 -12.71 -5.51
C VAL A 596 10.42 -12.30 -4.05
N ARG A 597 9.27 -12.55 -3.44
CA ARG A 597 9.05 -12.43 -1.98
C ARG A 597 9.89 -13.45 -1.22
N GLY A 598 9.91 -14.72 -1.67
CA GLY A 598 10.78 -15.76 -1.13
C GLY A 598 12.28 -15.44 -1.26
N GLU A 599 12.64 -14.61 -2.23
CA GLU A 599 13.99 -14.07 -2.44
C GLU A 599 14.26 -12.77 -1.64
N GLY A 600 13.33 -12.34 -0.80
CA GLY A 600 13.49 -11.22 0.12
C GLY A 600 13.08 -9.85 -0.44
N SER A 601 12.35 -9.78 -1.56
CA SER A 601 11.84 -8.50 -2.07
C SER A 601 10.85 -7.85 -1.09
N ALA A 602 11.11 -6.60 -0.72
CA ALA A 602 10.19 -5.75 0.06
C ALA A 602 9.48 -4.69 -0.80
N LEU A 603 9.61 -4.77 -2.14
CA LEU A 603 9.08 -3.78 -3.07
C LEU A 603 7.55 -3.85 -3.16
N LYS A 604 6.92 -2.75 -3.59
CA LYS A 604 5.46 -2.66 -3.73
C LYS A 604 5.00 -3.38 -4.98
N TYR A 605 4.04 -4.30 -4.82
CA TYR A 605 3.41 -5.00 -5.92
C TYR A 605 1.90 -4.85 -5.78
N ASN A 606 1.29 -4.32 -6.83
CA ASN A 606 -0.14 -4.04 -6.90
C ASN A 606 -0.70 -4.83 -8.07
N LEU A 607 -1.81 -5.53 -7.88
CA LEU A 607 -2.60 -6.06 -8.99
C LEU A 607 -3.83 -5.17 -9.17
N THR A 608 -4.15 -4.83 -10.41
CA THR A 608 -5.28 -3.96 -10.75
C THR A 608 -6.35 -4.66 -11.58
N HIS A 609 -7.59 -4.19 -11.45
CA HIS A 609 -8.85 -4.68 -12.03
C HIS A 609 -9.44 -5.84 -11.25
N LEU A 610 -8.79 -7.01 -11.29
CA LEU A 610 -9.19 -8.17 -10.48
C LEU A 610 -10.65 -8.62 -10.72
N THR A 611 -11.10 -8.48 -11.98
CA THR A 611 -12.47 -8.75 -12.42
C THR A 611 -12.92 -10.18 -12.22
N ILE A 612 -12.11 -11.13 -12.69
CA ILE A 612 -12.39 -12.57 -12.64
C ILE A 612 -11.37 -13.16 -11.66
N MET A 613 -11.78 -13.41 -10.43
CA MET A 613 -10.88 -13.93 -9.41
C MET A 613 -11.24 -15.38 -9.06
N ASP A 614 -10.23 -16.24 -8.90
CA ASP A 614 -10.39 -17.52 -8.22
C ASP A 614 -10.36 -17.27 -6.70
N PRO A 615 -11.39 -17.68 -5.92
CA PRO A 615 -11.41 -17.49 -4.47
C PRO A 615 -10.16 -18.01 -3.74
N ALA A 616 -9.44 -18.99 -4.30
CA ALA A 616 -8.18 -19.49 -3.75
C ALA A 616 -7.07 -18.42 -3.72
N GLU A 617 -7.16 -17.38 -4.54
CA GLU A 617 -6.16 -16.30 -4.60
C GLU A 617 -6.40 -15.22 -3.53
N VAL A 618 -7.63 -15.08 -3.00
CA VAL A 618 -8.00 -14.03 -2.02
C VAL A 618 -7.07 -13.98 -0.80
N PRO A 619 -6.77 -15.11 -0.12
CA PRO A 619 -5.88 -15.07 1.06
C PRO A 619 -4.44 -14.72 0.71
N ARG A 620 -4.01 -14.90 -0.55
CA ARG A 620 -2.63 -14.65 -0.97
C ARG A 620 -2.28 -13.17 -0.99
N PHE A 621 -3.25 -12.27 -1.23
CA PHE A 621 -3.00 -10.83 -1.21
C PHE A 621 -2.41 -10.36 0.12
N ALA A 622 -3.03 -10.75 1.24
CA ALA A 622 -2.51 -10.44 2.57
C ALA A 622 -1.20 -11.20 2.86
N ALA A 623 -1.13 -12.49 2.53
CA ALA A 623 0.03 -13.33 2.83
C ALA A 623 1.31 -12.89 2.08
N LEU A 624 1.17 -12.41 0.85
CA LEU A 624 2.28 -11.97 0.00
C LEU A 624 2.52 -10.46 0.05
N ASN A 625 1.71 -9.72 0.83
CA ASN A 625 1.72 -8.26 0.87
C ASN A 625 1.65 -7.66 -0.55
N VAL A 626 0.56 -8.02 -1.23
CA VAL A 626 0.17 -7.52 -2.55
C VAL A 626 -1.08 -6.68 -2.36
N ASP A 627 -1.05 -5.46 -2.89
CA ASP A 627 -2.17 -4.53 -2.82
C ASP A 627 -3.19 -4.87 -3.92
N ALA A 628 -4.48 -4.83 -3.58
CA ALA A 628 -5.58 -5.09 -4.49
C ALA A 628 -6.23 -3.78 -4.93
N ASP A 629 -6.01 -3.37 -6.17
CA ASP A 629 -6.53 -2.12 -6.73
C ASP A 629 -7.73 -2.39 -7.65
N ILE A 630 -8.90 -1.85 -7.31
CA ILE A 630 -10.17 -2.22 -7.94
C ILE A 630 -10.93 -0.97 -8.38
N GLN A 631 -11.43 -1.00 -9.61
CA GLN A 631 -12.24 0.06 -10.19
C GLN A 631 -13.73 -0.24 -10.01
N VAL A 632 -14.47 0.73 -9.46
CA VAL A 632 -15.94 0.64 -9.28
C VAL A 632 -16.55 1.92 -9.84
N ALA A 633 -17.14 1.86 -11.04
CA ALA A 633 -17.34 3.06 -11.85
C ALA A 633 -18.80 3.33 -12.23
N HIS A 634 -19.56 2.32 -12.62
CA HIS A 634 -20.87 2.55 -13.27
C HIS A 634 -22.05 1.95 -12.55
N ALA A 635 -21.82 0.90 -11.77
CA ALA A 635 -22.83 0.23 -10.97
C ALA A 635 -22.17 -0.45 -9.78
N SER A 636 -22.94 -1.28 -9.07
CA SER A 636 -22.31 -2.31 -8.27
C SER A 636 -21.35 -3.14 -9.13
N PHE A 637 -20.20 -3.56 -8.59
CA PHE A 637 -19.14 -4.24 -9.33
C PHE A 637 -19.71 -5.42 -10.14
N SER A 638 -20.50 -6.29 -9.51
CA SER A 638 -21.13 -7.44 -10.19
C SER A 638 -22.19 -7.08 -11.22
N HIS A 639 -22.80 -5.89 -11.15
CA HIS A 639 -23.73 -5.41 -12.17
C HIS A 639 -23.00 -4.78 -13.35
N GLN A 640 -21.92 -4.05 -13.08
CA GLN A 640 -21.04 -3.48 -14.10
C GLN A 640 -20.49 -4.59 -15.01
N GLU A 641 -19.92 -5.63 -14.44
CA GLU A 641 -19.29 -6.72 -15.21
C GLU A 641 -20.30 -7.64 -15.91
N ARG A 642 -21.51 -7.82 -15.35
CA ARG A 642 -22.58 -8.51 -16.09
C ARG A 642 -23.09 -7.69 -17.27
N ALA A 643 -23.18 -6.38 -17.11
CA ALA A 643 -23.59 -5.48 -18.17
C ALA A 643 -22.55 -5.38 -19.32
N SER A 644 -21.30 -5.80 -19.10
CA SER A 644 -20.28 -5.88 -20.16
C SER A 644 -20.36 -7.16 -21.02
N GLY A 645 -21.31 -8.06 -20.76
CA GLY A 645 -21.54 -9.26 -21.57
C GLY A 645 -20.81 -10.51 -21.06
N LEU A 646 -20.26 -10.48 -19.85
CA LEU A 646 -19.46 -11.58 -19.31
C LEU A 646 -20.20 -12.92 -19.23
N ASP A 647 -21.53 -12.91 -19.06
CA ASP A 647 -22.38 -14.12 -19.08
C ASP A 647 -22.32 -14.86 -20.43
N GLU A 648 -22.14 -14.15 -21.55
CA GLU A 648 -22.05 -14.74 -22.89
C GLU A 648 -20.65 -15.35 -23.14
N ILE A 649 -19.62 -14.70 -22.59
CA ILE A 649 -18.22 -15.05 -22.79
C ILE A 649 -17.78 -16.22 -21.88
N LEU A 650 -18.19 -16.21 -20.62
CA LEU A 650 -17.84 -17.25 -19.63
C LEU A 650 -18.95 -18.29 -19.41
N GLY A 651 -20.19 -17.97 -19.78
CA GLY A 651 -21.38 -18.71 -19.37
C GLY A 651 -21.88 -18.25 -18.00
N ALA A 652 -23.19 -17.98 -17.91
CA ALA A 652 -23.84 -17.39 -16.74
C ALA A 652 -23.54 -18.08 -15.39
N GLN A 653 -23.38 -19.41 -15.38
CA GLN A 653 -23.01 -20.15 -14.16
C GLN A 653 -21.61 -19.74 -13.69
N ARG A 654 -20.62 -19.80 -14.58
CA ARG A 654 -19.23 -19.45 -14.24
C ARG A 654 -19.13 -17.98 -13.86
N THR A 655 -19.81 -17.10 -14.59
CA THR A 655 -19.86 -15.67 -14.26
C THR A 655 -20.37 -15.43 -12.84
N ALA A 656 -21.42 -16.15 -12.42
CA ALA A 656 -21.91 -16.05 -11.04
C ALA A 656 -20.93 -16.60 -9.98
N GLU A 657 -20.09 -17.57 -10.34
CA GLU A 657 -19.06 -18.14 -9.45
C GLU A 657 -17.84 -17.22 -9.30
N VAL A 658 -17.41 -16.54 -10.39
CA VAL A 658 -16.20 -15.71 -10.41
C VAL A 658 -16.45 -14.23 -10.11
N LEU A 659 -17.68 -13.71 -10.32
CA LEU A 659 -18.09 -12.37 -9.89
C LEU A 659 -18.59 -12.37 -8.43
N PHE A 660 -17.83 -12.98 -7.51
CA PHE A 660 -18.02 -12.73 -6.08
C PHE A 660 -17.55 -11.32 -5.76
N HIS A 661 -18.12 -10.63 -4.76
CA HIS A 661 -17.80 -9.24 -4.39
C HIS A 661 -16.31 -9.11 -3.99
N PRO A 662 -15.37 -8.78 -4.91
CA PRO A 662 -13.95 -9.01 -4.64
C PRO A 662 -13.44 -8.02 -3.60
N VAL A 663 -13.93 -6.77 -3.66
CA VAL A 663 -13.71 -5.73 -2.65
C VAL A 663 -14.03 -6.24 -1.24
N LYS A 664 -15.17 -6.91 -1.07
CA LYS A 664 -15.65 -7.39 0.22
C LYS A 664 -14.81 -8.56 0.72
N GLU A 665 -14.59 -9.58 -0.12
CA GLU A 665 -13.82 -10.78 0.26
C GLU A 665 -12.37 -10.43 0.56
N LEU A 666 -11.71 -9.61 -0.27
CA LEU A 666 -10.34 -9.15 -0.04
C LEU A 666 -10.23 -8.33 1.24
N SER A 667 -11.17 -7.40 1.47
CA SER A 667 -11.19 -6.63 2.72
C SER A 667 -11.40 -7.54 3.94
N ALA A 668 -12.25 -8.56 3.83
CA ALA A 668 -12.49 -9.51 4.92
C ALA A 668 -11.28 -10.42 5.18
N ALA A 669 -10.52 -10.75 4.14
CA ALA A 669 -9.28 -11.52 4.22
C ALA A 669 -8.08 -10.71 4.74
N GLY A 670 -8.25 -9.40 4.99
CA GLY A 670 -7.21 -8.52 5.51
C GLY A 670 -6.22 -8.02 4.46
N ALA A 671 -6.54 -8.13 3.17
CA ALA A 671 -5.78 -7.50 2.10
C ALA A 671 -5.87 -5.97 2.18
N ASN A 672 -4.83 -5.27 1.70
CA ASN A 672 -4.93 -3.83 1.50
C ASN A 672 -5.73 -3.57 0.22
N VAL A 673 -7.00 -3.19 0.38
CA VAL A 673 -7.89 -2.85 -0.73
C VAL A 673 -7.76 -1.36 -1.06
N VAL A 674 -7.51 -1.08 -2.33
CA VAL A 674 -7.39 0.23 -2.94
C VAL A 674 -8.53 0.39 -3.95
N LEU A 675 -9.10 1.59 -4.01
CA LEU A 675 -10.05 1.96 -5.06
C LEU A 675 -9.38 3.01 -5.95
N SER A 676 -9.66 2.94 -7.24
CA SER A 676 -9.15 3.87 -8.25
C SER A 676 -10.19 4.06 -9.37
N SER A 677 -9.97 5.07 -10.21
CA SER A 677 -10.91 5.37 -11.30
C SER A 677 -10.62 4.55 -12.55
N ASP A 678 -9.35 4.40 -12.94
CA ASP A 678 -8.95 4.05 -14.30
C ASP A 678 -9.50 5.06 -15.34
N TRP A 679 -9.51 6.33 -14.95
CA TRP A 679 -9.81 7.43 -15.86
C TRP A 679 -8.76 7.43 -17.01
N THR A 680 -9.12 7.57 -18.29
CA THR A 680 -10.40 8.09 -18.79
C THR A 680 -11.45 7.04 -19.16
N VAL A 681 -11.20 5.75 -18.91
CA VAL A 681 -12.16 4.67 -19.21
C VAL A 681 -13.43 4.86 -18.37
N ASN A 682 -13.24 5.19 -17.10
CA ASN A 682 -14.32 5.45 -16.14
C ASN A 682 -14.30 6.92 -15.66
N PRO A 683 -15.40 7.39 -15.02
CA PRO A 683 -15.42 8.70 -14.38
C PRO A 683 -14.34 8.86 -13.29
N VAL A 684 -13.67 10.02 -13.27
CA VAL A 684 -12.55 10.32 -12.37
C VAL A 684 -12.92 10.49 -10.89
N SER A 685 -14.19 10.77 -10.57
CA SER A 685 -14.58 11.20 -9.23
C SER A 685 -14.51 10.05 -8.21
N PRO A 686 -13.71 10.16 -7.12
CA PRO A 686 -13.66 9.14 -6.06
C PRO A 686 -15.01 8.88 -5.39
N MET A 687 -15.92 9.87 -5.43
CA MET A 687 -17.25 9.78 -4.82
C MET A 687 -18.10 8.67 -5.44
N ILE A 688 -17.86 8.33 -6.70
CA ILE A 688 -18.61 7.30 -7.42
C ILE A 688 -18.31 5.92 -6.86
N ALA A 689 -17.02 5.56 -6.79
CA ALA A 689 -16.57 4.29 -6.25
C ALA A 689 -16.85 4.17 -4.74
N ILE A 690 -16.68 5.27 -3.98
CA ILE A 690 -17.06 5.31 -2.56
C ILE A 690 -18.57 5.07 -2.39
N SER A 691 -19.40 5.71 -3.21
CA SER A 691 -20.85 5.53 -3.17
C SER A 691 -21.26 4.08 -3.41
N TYR A 692 -20.80 3.48 -4.52
CA TYR A 692 -21.21 2.13 -4.90
C TYR A 692 -20.73 1.06 -3.90
N THR A 693 -19.50 1.16 -3.41
CA THR A 693 -18.98 0.17 -2.44
C THR A 693 -19.70 0.23 -1.10
N VAL A 694 -20.17 1.43 -0.69
CA VAL A 694 -21.00 1.61 0.51
C VAL A 694 -22.42 1.12 0.28
N GLU A 695 -23.01 1.43 -0.88
CA GLU A 695 -24.37 1.00 -1.25
C GLU A 695 -24.50 -0.52 -1.28
N GLU A 696 -23.50 -1.21 -1.82
CA GLU A 696 -23.43 -2.68 -1.81
C GLU A 696 -23.21 -3.28 -0.42
N GLY A 697 -22.72 -2.49 0.54
CA GLY A 697 -22.22 -3.01 1.81
C GLY A 697 -20.91 -3.81 1.67
N SER A 698 -20.17 -3.59 0.58
CA SER A 698 -18.83 -4.17 0.38
C SER A 698 -17.81 -3.50 1.30
N LEU A 699 -17.95 -2.19 1.54
CA LEU A 699 -17.16 -1.41 2.49
C LEU A 699 -18.05 -0.48 3.32
N THR A 700 -17.67 -0.19 4.57
CA THR A 700 -18.20 0.97 5.30
C THR A 700 -17.69 2.28 4.68
N LEU A 701 -18.38 3.41 4.90
CA LEU A 701 -17.91 4.72 4.41
C LEU A 701 -16.46 5.02 4.83
N ARG A 702 -16.10 4.70 6.07
CA ARG A 702 -14.72 4.87 6.58
C ARG A 702 -13.72 4.00 5.81
N GLN A 703 -14.07 2.75 5.52
CA GLN A 703 -13.20 1.87 4.72
C GLN A 703 -13.08 2.37 3.27
N ALA A 704 -14.17 2.83 2.66
CA ALA A 704 -14.17 3.38 1.31
C ALA A 704 -13.33 4.66 1.18
N ILE A 705 -13.42 5.58 2.15
CA ILE A 705 -12.52 6.76 2.21
C ILE A 705 -11.07 6.33 2.40
N ASN A 706 -10.80 5.35 3.27
CA ASN A 706 -9.44 4.83 3.46
C ASN A 706 -8.88 4.18 2.20
N ALA A 707 -9.72 3.52 1.38
CA ALA A 707 -9.34 2.90 0.12
C ALA A 707 -8.80 3.90 -0.90
N TYR A 708 -9.32 5.13 -0.90
CA TYR A 708 -8.85 6.28 -1.72
C TYR A 708 -7.83 7.19 -1.00
N THR A 709 -7.39 6.86 0.21
CA THR A 709 -6.45 7.71 0.96
C THR A 709 -5.30 6.86 1.50
N ILE A 710 -5.35 6.43 2.77
CA ILE A 710 -4.22 5.75 3.40
C ILE A 710 -3.88 4.40 2.77
N ASN A 711 -4.86 3.64 2.26
CA ASN A 711 -4.59 2.36 1.61
C ASN A 711 -3.91 2.56 0.25
N ALA A 712 -4.36 3.53 -0.52
CA ALA A 712 -3.71 3.93 -1.77
C ALA A 712 -2.28 4.46 -1.51
N ALA A 713 -2.09 5.25 -0.44
CA ALA A 713 -0.76 5.70 -0.03
C ALA A 713 0.16 4.51 0.28
N LYS A 714 -0.33 3.46 0.95
CA LYS A 714 0.45 2.23 1.21
C LYS A 714 0.87 1.50 -0.06
N ALA A 715 -0.02 1.40 -1.06
CA ALA A 715 0.27 0.78 -2.35
C ALA A 715 1.33 1.56 -3.17
N LEU A 716 1.42 2.87 -2.92
CA LEU A 716 2.46 3.73 -3.48
C LEU A 716 3.74 3.81 -2.63
N GLY A 717 3.73 3.29 -1.39
CA GLY A 717 4.83 3.46 -0.44
C GLY A 717 4.96 4.88 0.14
N LEU A 718 3.84 5.60 0.20
CA LEU A 718 3.74 7.01 0.60
C LEU A 718 2.97 7.21 1.91
N ASP A 719 2.59 6.14 2.61
CA ASP A 719 1.78 6.21 3.83
C ASP A 719 2.47 6.90 5.01
N GLY A 720 3.79 7.03 4.99
CA GLY A 720 4.55 7.89 5.90
C GLY A 720 4.56 9.38 5.52
N ILE A 721 4.13 9.72 4.31
CA ILE A 721 4.18 11.09 3.74
C ILE A 721 2.79 11.70 3.65
N THR A 722 1.79 10.95 3.18
CA THR A 722 0.43 11.43 2.90
C THR A 722 -0.62 10.33 3.14
N GLY A 723 -1.89 10.61 2.82
CA GLY A 723 -3.00 9.66 2.93
C GLY A 723 -3.69 9.63 4.28
N SER A 724 -3.23 10.38 5.28
CA SER A 724 -3.92 10.59 6.56
C SER A 724 -3.67 11.98 7.14
N LEU A 725 -4.52 12.39 8.08
CA LEU A 725 -4.37 13.65 8.81
C LEU A 725 -3.59 13.40 10.10
N GLU A 726 -2.27 13.52 10.02
CA GLU A 726 -1.34 13.33 11.16
C GLU A 726 -0.29 14.45 11.16
N VAL A 727 0.05 14.96 12.35
CA VAL A 727 1.10 15.98 12.50
C VAL A 727 2.42 15.46 11.93
N GLY A 728 3.08 16.26 11.10
CA GLY A 728 4.31 15.94 10.40
C GLY A 728 4.11 15.42 8.97
N LYS A 729 2.91 14.96 8.60
CA LYS A 729 2.59 14.55 7.22
C LYS A 729 2.33 15.75 6.31
N SER A 730 2.36 15.50 5.01
CA SER A 730 2.03 16.47 3.96
C SER A 730 0.62 17.03 4.17
N ALA A 731 0.48 18.34 4.02
CA ALA A 731 -0.81 19.03 4.08
C ALA A 731 -1.55 18.89 2.75
N ASP A 732 -1.95 17.65 2.45
CA ASP A 732 -2.72 17.28 1.25
C ASP A 732 -4.18 17.06 1.68
N PHE A 733 -5.09 17.91 1.23
CA PHE A 733 -6.48 17.93 1.70
C PHE A 733 -7.50 17.94 0.56
N ALA A 734 -8.61 17.24 0.78
CA ALA A 734 -9.85 17.41 0.05
C ALA A 734 -10.91 17.97 1.00
N ILE A 735 -11.43 19.15 0.68
CA ILE A 735 -12.51 19.78 1.45
C ILE A 735 -13.82 19.51 0.71
N MET A 736 -14.72 18.76 1.34
CA MET A 736 -16.00 18.41 0.76
C MET A 736 -17.03 19.52 0.99
N GLY A 737 -17.91 19.75 0.01
CA GLY A 737 -19.03 20.69 0.14
C GLY A 737 -20.07 20.27 1.19
N ALA A 738 -20.08 19.00 1.61
CA ALA A 738 -21.01 18.43 2.57
C ALA A 738 -20.30 17.44 3.51
N ASP A 739 -20.93 17.14 4.65
CA ASP A 739 -20.52 16.05 5.54
C ASP A 739 -20.98 14.71 4.98
N LEU A 740 -20.04 13.92 4.46
CA LEU A 740 -20.34 12.62 3.83
C LEU A 740 -21.00 11.63 4.80
N THR A 741 -20.82 11.77 6.12
CA THR A 741 -21.40 10.86 7.12
C THR A 741 -22.90 11.04 7.29
N GLN A 742 -23.46 12.16 6.79
CA GLN A 742 -24.88 12.49 6.87
C GLN A 742 -25.62 12.24 5.55
N LEU A 743 -24.92 11.74 4.53
CA LEU A 743 -25.47 11.51 3.19
C LEU A 743 -25.81 10.04 2.98
N SER A 744 -26.86 9.79 2.18
CA SER A 744 -27.08 8.46 1.62
C SER A 744 -26.02 8.14 0.55
N PRO A 745 -25.79 6.86 0.19
CA PRO A 745 -24.85 6.50 -0.88
C PRO A 745 -25.12 7.25 -2.19
N ALA A 746 -26.38 7.36 -2.62
CA ALA A 746 -26.75 8.11 -3.81
C ALA A 746 -26.41 9.61 -3.70
N GLN A 747 -26.53 10.22 -2.52
CA GLN A 747 -26.13 11.61 -2.30
C GLN A 747 -24.60 11.78 -2.24
N ILE A 748 -23.86 10.78 -1.72
CA ILE A 748 -22.39 10.78 -1.75
C ILE A 748 -21.90 10.84 -3.19
N ARG A 749 -22.52 10.08 -4.11
CA ARG A 749 -22.17 10.04 -5.54
C ARG A 749 -22.11 11.42 -6.19
N GLU A 750 -23.03 12.31 -5.79
CA GLU A 750 -23.17 13.67 -6.34
C GLU A 750 -22.40 14.73 -5.54
N ALA A 751 -21.80 14.35 -4.40
CA ALA A 751 -21.07 15.27 -3.54
C ALA A 751 -19.88 15.89 -4.30
N LYS A 752 -19.69 17.20 -4.10
CA LYS A 752 -18.64 17.97 -4.78
C LYS A 752 -17.52 18.34 -3.82
N VAL A 753 -16.31 18.35 -4.33
CA VAL A 753 -15.15 18.93 -3.67
C VAL A 753 -15.24 20.45 -3.80
N ALA A 754 -15.06 21.15 -2.70
CA ALA A 754 -15.10 22.61 -2.63
C ALA A 754 -13.71 23.24 -2.66
N MET A 755 -12.67 22.49 -2.31
CA MET A 755 -11.28 22.93 -2.35
C MET A 755 -10.33 21.73 -2.29
N THR A 756 -9.22 21.84 -3.02
CA THR A 756 -8.14 20.85 -3.01
C THR A 756 -6.83 21.54 -2.68
N VAL A 757 -6.06 20.92 -1.80
CA VAL A 757 -4.82 21.49 -1.25
C VAL A 757 -3.72 20.45 -1.40
N LEU A 758 -2.59 20.82 -1.98
CA LEU A 758 -1.37 20.00 -2.09
C LEU A 758 -0.25 20.70 -1.34
N GLN A 759 0.36 20.05 -0.35
CA GLN A 759 1.45 20.63 0.45
C GLN A 759 1.12 22.05 0.95
N GLY A 760 -0.11 22.28 1.42
CA GLY A 760 -0.56 23.59 1.88
C GLY A 760 -0.88 24.63 0.80
N ARG A 761 -0.64 24.33 -0.48
CA ARG A 761 -1.03 25.18 -1.63
C ARG A 761 -2.42 24.80 -2.12
N ILE A 762 -3.31 25.78 -2.23
CA ILE A 762 -4.62 25.56 -2.87
C ILE A 762 -4.41 25.39 -4.37
N VAL A 763 -4.77 24.23 -4.89
CA VAL A 763 -4.66 23.86 -6.31
C VAL A 763 -6.01 23.89 -7.03
N HIS A 764 -7.12 23.87 -6.28
CA HIS A 764 -8.49 24.04 -6.79
C HIS A 764 -9.39 24.66 -5.71
N GLN A 765 -10.33 25.53 -6.10
CA GLN A 765 -11.34 26.16 -5.24
C GLN A 765 -12.56 26.61 -6.02
#